data_AF-A0A239AVK1-F1
#
_entry.id   AF-A0A239AVK1-F1
#
_cell.length_a   1.000
_cell.length_b   1.000
_cell.length_c   1.000
_cell.angle_alpha   90.00
_cell.angle_beta   90.00
_cell.angle_gamma   90.00
#
_symmetry.space_group_name_H-M   'P 1'
#
loop_
_entity.id
_entity.type
_entity.pdbx_description
1 polymer ?
#
loop_
_entity_poly.entity_id
_entity_poly.type
_entity_poly.pdbx_seq_one_letter_code
_entity_poly.pdbx_strand_id
1 'polypeptide(L)'
;MSLNSAAPAPKKRNYWTAQVDASPEVWSQFRQQGVVRPLFNQLLASPATDGNGDGSQLLAQVQPGDIVIVTRGPRRVLGIGQATGQFAHDNEQLPHYCPVEWLVTTPVELTGTPFNTGSMVWNRTSQWAAILEAYAQQSPPPAGLATLEQPGLTVAAEPEVSYTPPATEPAFSPNYWAIGAGEGGTFWKAWQAEGIMSIGWEALGDLRQYANDEELRKALKQHYGGDTTHNNNMLACWQFCHEIRPGDYVVVKIGRRKILGIGQVTGDYAFDTARTVHNNIREVNWLLEGWMEDKAGPGVPTKTLTSITSYHTFLKPILAELAEATHLKQIGKPQPLPPVEKPVVSPPPKPYTLAEAELDLFLSTSQIQHLQAALKRKKNLIVQGPPGVGKTYVARRLAWLQMGVQDNSRVQLVQFHQSYSYEDFIRGWRPTATNSFELADGVFVDFVQRAHDDPKQDYFFLIDEINRGNLSKIFGELLMLLEADKRNATYALPLTYRKPREAPFFVPPNLYIIGTMNTADRSLALVDYALRRRFTFVDLVPMLGDKLRQQLIESHIPEEMAADILTRVAALNLTIKEDKNLGAGFLIGHSYFCTPLGDEKPADWWDAIVSHDLAPLLREYWFDSETKANKAIAALHGPA
;
A
#
# COMPACT_ATOMS: atom_id res chain seq x y z
N MET A 1 -59.22 -27.68 34.28
CA MET A 1 -57.84 -27.23 34.01
C MET A 1 -57.18 -28.29 33.14
N SER A 2 -57.03 -28.03 31.84
CA SER A 2 -56.27 -28.89 30.94
C SER A 2 -55.20 -28.02 30.29
N LEU A 3 -53.95 -28.25 30.67
CA LEU A 3 -52.76 -27.62 30.11
C LEU A 3 -52.54 -28.19 28.71
N ASN A 4 -52.76 -27.36 27.68
CA ASN A 4 -52.32 -27.66 26.32
C ASN A 4 -50.81 -27.49 26.24
N SER A 5 -50.08 -28.58 26.04
CA SER A 5 -48.69 -28.55 25.59
C SER A 5 -48.66 -28.13 24.12
N ALA A 6 -48.50 -26.83 23.88
CA ALA A 6 -48.18 -26.30 22.56
C ALA A 6 -46.83 -26.86 22.10
N ALA A 7 -46.81 -27.51 20.92
CA ALA A 7 -45.59 -27.93 20.26
C ALA A 7 -44.67 -26.71 20.05
N PRO A 8 -43.33 -26.86 20.20
CA PRO A 8 -42.41 -25.75 20.01
C PRO A 8 -42.48 -25.25 18.55
N ALA A 9 -42.58 -23.93 18.38
CA ALA A 9 -42.53 -23.28 17.08
C ALA A 9 -41.26 -23.70 16.30
N PRO A 10 -41.32 -23.83 14.96
CA PRO A 10 -40.17 -24.25 14.16
C PRO A 10 -39.02 -23.25 14.35
N LYS A 11 -37.88 -23.72 14.86
CA LYS A 11 -36.66 -22.91 15.01
C LYS A 11 -36.20 -22.43 13.63
N LYS A 12 -35.98 -21.12 13.49
CA LYS A 12 -35.37 -20.47 12.32
C LYS A 12 -33.99 -21.10 12.08
N ARG A 13 -33.79 -21.82 10.97
CA ARG A 13 -32.50 -22.48 10.66
C ARG A 13 -31.47 -21.44 10.24
N ASN A 14 -30.27 -21.47 10.84
CA ASN A 14 -29.16 -20.63 10.38
C ASN A 14 -28.35 -21.37 9.31
N TYR A 15 -27.77 -20.61 8.37
CA TYR A 15 -26.94 -21.13 7.29
C TYR A 15 -25.53 -20.61 7.44
N TRP A 16 -24.57 -21.52 7.58
CA TRP A 16 -23.17 -21.21 7.84
C TRP A 16 -22.30 -21.61 6.66
N THR A 17 -21.36 -20.76 6.25
CA THR A 17 -20.36 -21.10 5.22
C THR A 17 -19.02 -21.40 5.84
N ALA A 18 -18.40 -22.53 5.49
CA ALA A 18 -17.07 -22.92 5.93
C ALA A 18 -16.15 -23.09 4.71
N GLN A 19 -15.15 -22.22 4.57
CA GLN A 19 -14.18 -22.33 3.47
C GLN A 19 -13.03 -23.26 3.88
N VAL A 20 -12.74 -24.26 3.04
CA VAL A 20 -11.63 -25.19 3.26
C VAL A 20 -10.53 -24.98 2.21
N ASP A 21 -9.28 -24.92 2.67
CA ASP A 21 -8.08 -24.85 1.82
C ASP A 21 -7.42 -26.24 1.64
N ALA A 22 -8.23 -27.29 1.77
CA ALA A 22 -7.79 -28.67 1.82
C ALA A 22 -7.76 -29.33 0.44
N SER A 23 -6.81 -30.24 0.22
CA SER A 23 -6.76 -31.07 -1.00
C SER A 23 -8.04 -31.94 -1.11
N PRO A 24 -8.45 -32.35 -2.31
CA PRO A 24 -9.63 -33.21 -2.51
C PRO A 24 -9.63 -34.48 -1.64
N GLU A 25 -8.46 -35.02 -1.33
CA GLU A 25 -8.25 -36.21 -0.50
C GLU A 25 -8.58 -35.94 0.97
N VAL A 26 -8.11 -34.80 1.51
CA VAL A 26 -8.37 -34.37 2.89
C VAL A 26 -9.84 -34.05 3.09
N TRP A 27 -10.46 -33.38 2.11
CA TRP A 27 -11.91 -33.16 2.10
C TRP A 27 -12.68 -34.48 2.12
N SER A 28 -12.23 -35.47 1.34
CA SER A 28 -12.89 -36.77 1.30
C SER A 28 -12.83 -37.52 2.64
N GLN A 29 -11.72 -37.38 3.38
CA GLN A 29 -11.57 -37.97 4.72
C GLN A 29 -12.51 -37.33 5.75
N PHE A 30 -12.59 -35.99 5.80
CA PHE A 30 -13.50 -35.30 6.73
C PHE A 30 -14.96 -35.62 6.46
N ARG A 31 -15.32 -35.72 5.18
CA ARG A 31 -16.66 -36.15 4.76
C ARG A 31 -17.00 -37.55 5.28
N GLN A 32 -16.09 -38.52 5.14
CA GLN A 32 -16.30 -39.90 5.61
C GLN A 32 -16.42 -39.99 7.14
N GLN A 33 -15.76 -39.08 7.86
CA GLN A 33 -15.79 -39.01 9.32
C GLN A 33 -17.01 -38.22 9.86
N GLY A 34 -17.82 -37.60 8.99
CA GLY A 34 -18.98 -36.82 9.42
C GLY A 34 -18.62 -35.55 10.21
N VAL A 35 -17.49 -34.92 9.88
CA VAL A 35 -17.01 -33.72 10.59
C VAL A 35 -16.56 -32.63 9.62
N VAL A 36 -16.70 -31.38 10.04
CA VAL A 36 -16.02 -30.23 9.42
C VAL A 36 -14.95 -29.75 10.40
N ARG A 37 -13.68 -29.89 10.02
CA ARG A 37 -12.53 -29.42 10.82
C ARG A 37 -12.06 -28.04 10.33
N PRO A 38 -12.00 -27.00 11.18
CA PRO A 38 -11.22 -25.80 10.88
C PRO A 38 -9.73 -26.14 10.99
N LEU A 39 -8.92 -25.81 9.98
CA LEU A 39 -7.46 -25.86 10.09
C LEU A 39 -6.95 -24.70 10.97
N PHE A 40 -7.07 -24.86 12.28
CA PHE A 40 -6.88 -23.79 13.27
C PHE A 40 -5.41 -23.36 13.47
N ASN A 41 -4.44 -24.14 12.97
CA ASN A 41 -3.01 -23.81 13.05
C ASN A 41 -2.60 -22.54 12.27
N GLN A 42 -3.47 -21.99 11.41
CA GLN A 42 -3.23 -20.73 10.70
C GLN A 42 -3.77 -19.48 11.43
N LEU A 43 -4.66 -19.63 12.42
CA LEU A 43 -5.27 -18.50 13.16
C LEU A 43 -4.58 -18.23 14.50
N LEU A 44 -4.02 -19.25 15.16
CA LEU A 44 -3.29 -19.10 16.44
C LEU A 44 -1.90 -18.45 16.31
N ALA A 45 -1.43 -18.16 15.10
CA ALA A 45 -0.14 -17.50 14.85
C ALA A 45 -0.21 -15.96 14.81
N SER A 46 -1.37 -15.35 15.08
CA SER A 46 -1.55 -13.89 15.13
C SER A 46 -2.10 -13.46 16.50
N PRO A 47 -1.47 -12.50 17.21
CA PRO A 47 -2.07 -11.92 18.41
C PRO A 47 -3.33 -11.14 18.02
N ALA A 48 -4.43 -11.40 18.71
CA ALA A 48 -5.69 -10.72 18.52
C ALA A 48 -5.53 -9.19 18.64
N THR A 49 -5.92 -8.46 17.60
CA THR A 49 -6.32 -7.06 17.71
C THR A 49 -7.54 -6.81 16.84
N ASP A 50 -8.63 -6.49 17.55
CA ASP A 50 -9.81 -5.71 17.21
C ASP A 50 -10.42 -5.79 15.79
N GLY A 51 -11.60 -6.42 15.74
CA GLY A 51 -12.71 -5.92 14.91
C GLY A 51 -13.22 -6.77 13.76
N ASN A 52 -12.56 -7.87 13.39
CA ASN A 52 -13.10 -8.84 12.43
C ASN A 52 -13.09 -10.25 13.03
N GLY A 53 -14.29 -10.84 13.11
CA GLY A 53 -14.63 -11.98 13.96
C GLY A 53 -13.66 -13.16 13.91
N ASP A 54 -13.22 -13.58 15.09
CA ASP A 54 -12.54 -14.84 15.32
C ASP A 54 -13.43 -16.01 14.85
N GLY A 55 -12.95 -16.80 13.89
CA GLY A 55 -13.68 -17.96 13.36
C GLY A 55 -14.09 -18.98 14.43
N SER A 56 -13.42 -18.98 15.61
CA SER A 56 -13.80 -19.82 16.75
C SER A 56 -15.09 -19.35 17.44
N GLN A 57 -15.33 -18.03 17.53
CA GLN A 57 -16.53 -17.47 18.16
C GLN A 57 -17.78 -17.66 17.31
N LEU A 58 -17.63 -17.64 15.98
CA LEU A 58 -18.73 -17.89 15.04
C LEU A 58 -19.02 -19.39 14.92
N LEU A 59 -18.00 -20.24 14.96
CA LEU A 59 -18.19 -21.70 14.99
C LEU A 59 -18.84 -22.17 16.31
N ALA A 60 -18.52 -21.54 17.45
CA ALA A 60 -19.17 -21.82 18.72
C ALA A 60 -20.67 -21.47 18.75
N GLN A 61 -21.16 -20.67 17.80
CA GLN A 61 -22.57 -20.30 17.67
C GLN A 61 -23.39 -21.32 16.88
N VAL A 62 -22.75 -22.29 16.19
CA VAL A 62 -23.44 -23.32 15.41
C VAL A 62 -24.23 -24.24 16.34
N GLN A 63 -25.53 -24.37 16.10
CA GLN A 63 -26.42 -25.22 16.88
C GLN A 63 -26.78 -26.51 16.12
N PRO A 64 -27.06 -27.61 16.83
CA PRO A 64 -27.61 -28.81 16.20
C PRO A 64 -28.87 -28.47 15.40
N GLY A 65 -28.88 -28.85 14.13
CA GLY A 65 -29.95 -28.55 13.17
C GLY A 65 -29.65 -27.41 12.19
N ASP A 66 -28.60 -26.61 12.42
CA ASP A 66 -28.14 -25.59 11.48
C ASP A 66 -27.52 -26.21 10.21
N ILE A 67 -27.57 -25.48 9.10
CA ILE A 67 -27.03 -25.91 7.81
C ILE A 67 -25.61 -25.38 7.64
N VAL A 68 -24.67 -26.26 7.30
CA VAL A 68 -23.26 -25.96 7.05
C VAL A 68 -22.96 -26.20 5.57
N ILE A 69 -22.45 -25.17 4.91
CA ILE A 69 -22.11 -25.14 3.49
C ILE A 69 -20.60 -25.06 3.38
N VAL A 70 -19.96 -26.07 2.81
CA VAL A 70 -18.51 -26.06 2.63
C VAL A 70 -18.14 -25.55 1.26
N THR A 71 -17.22 -24.59 1.20
CA THR A 71 -16.78 -23.96 -0.05
C THR A 71 -15.27 -24.09 -0.27
N ARG A 72 -14.84 -24.05 -1.53
CA ARG A 72 -13.44 -23.94 -1.93
C ARG A 72 -13.26 -22.71 -2.82
N GLY A 73 -12.72 -21.65 -2.24
CA GLY A 73 -12.66 -20.34 -2.90
C GLY A 73 -14.05 -19.71 -3.08
N PRO A 74 -14.13 -18.63 -3.88
CA PRO A 74 -15.30 -17.74 -3.86
C PRO A 74 -16.55 -18.27 -4.58
N ARG A 75 -16.46 -19.42 -5.27
CA ARG A 75 -17.48 -19.88 -6.24
C ARG A 75 -17.91 -21.33 -6.10
N ARG A 76 -17.07 -22.17 -5.50
CA ARG A 76 -17.28 -23.60 -5.51
C ARG A 76 -17.85 -24.07 -4.18
N VAL A 77 -19.02 -24.69 -4.21
CA VAL A 77 -19.58 -25.44 -3.07
C VAL A 77 -19.15 -26.90 -3.20
N LEU A 78 -18.58 -27.44 -2.14
CA LEU A 78 -18.11 -28.83 -2.07
C LEU A 78 -19.15 -29.78 -1.47
N GLY A 79 -20.01 -29.28 -0.58
CA GLY A 79 -21.07 -30.06 0.04
C GLY A 79 -21.87 -29.24 1.06
N ILE A 80 -23.05 -29.76 1.39
CA ILE A 80 -23.99 -29.19 2.35
C ILE A 80 -24.30 -30.27 3.38
N GLY A 81 -24.12 -29.95 4.66
CA GLY A 81 -24.45 -30.83 5.77
C GLY A 81 -25.30 -30.13 6.81
N GLN A 82 -25.89 -30.91 7.70
CA GLN A 82 -26.60 -30.42 8.87
C GLN A 82 -25.76 -30.70 10.12
N ALA A 83 -25.57 -29.70 10.98
CA ALA A 83 -24.84 -29.89 12.23
C ALA A 83 -25.62 -30.84 13.16
N THR A 84 -24.97 -31.91 13.62
CA THR A 84 -25.59 -32.91 14.51
C THR A 84 -25.20 -32.72 15.98
N GLY A 85 -24.22 -31.88 16.25
CA GLY A 85 -23.71 -31.58 17.58
C GLY A 85 -23.05 -30.21 17.64
N GLN A 86 -22.86 -29.69 18.85
CA GLN A 86 -22.12 -28.44 19.06
C GLN A 86 -20.61 -28.66 18.88
N PHE A 87 -19.90 -27.55 18.66
CA PHE A 87 -18.43 -27.47 18.61
C PHE A 87 -17.75 -28.37 19.65
N ALA A 88 -16.80 -29.20 19.21
CA ALA A 88 -16.06 -30.14 20.06
C ALA A 88 -14.54 -29.92 19.98
N HIS A 89 -13.87 -30.07 21.12
CA HIS A 89 -12.42 -30.04 21.29
C HIS A 89 -11.86 -31.46 21.37
N ASP A 90 -10.87 -31.80 20.57
CA ASP A 90 -10.13 -33.05 20.71
C ASP A 90 -8.96 -32.82 21.67
N ASN A 91 -8.97 -33.46 22.84
CA ASN A 91 -8.10 -33.11 23.97
C ASN A 91 -6.63 -33.55 23.80
N GLU A 92 -6.26 -34.20 22.69
CA GLU A 92 -4.90 -34.70 22.49
C GLU A 92 -4.16 -34.16 21.25
N GLN A 93 -4.79 -33.36 20.39
CA GLN A 93 -4.13 -32.60 19.29
C GLN A 93 -5.12 -31.61 18.63
N LEU A 94 -4.72 -30.35 18.41
CA LEU A 94 -5.40 -29.43 17.47
C LEU A 94 -5.66 -30.15 16.13
N PRO A 95 -6.85 -30.07 15.50
CA PRO A 95 -7.80 -28.95 15.56
C PRO A 95 -9.25 -29.28 16.03
N HIS A 96 -10.00 -28.22 16.36
CA HIS A 96 -11.44 -28.26 16.66
C HIS A 96 -12.30 -28.85 15.53
N TYR A 97 -13.55 -29.23 15.79
CA TYR A 97 -14.47 -29.67 14.73
C TYR A 97 -15.96 -29.45 15.06
N CYS A 98 -16.79 -29.46 14.01
CA CYS A 98 -18.25 -29.53 14.12
C CYS A 98 -18.74 -30.84 13.46
N PRO A 99 -19.45 -31.72 14.19
CA PRO A 99 -20.03 -32.92 13.61
C PRO A 99 -21.21 -32.55 12.70
N VAL A 100 -21.22 -33.11 11.49
CA VAL A 100 -22.22 -32.85 10.46
C VAL A 100 -22.70 -34.13 9.80
N GLU A 101 -23.99 -34.21 9.54
CA GLU A 101 -24.58 -35.20 8.66
C GLU A 101 -24.68 -34.62 7.25
N TRP A 102 -24.03 -35.25 6.27
CA TRP A 102 -23.97 -34.72 4.91
C TRP A 102 -25.26 -35.00 4.15
N LEU A 103 -25.89 -33.92 3.68
CA LEU A 103 -27.12 -33.99 2.89
C LEU A 103 -26.82 -33.97 1.39
N VAL A 104 -25.93 -33.08 0.95
CA VAL A 104 -25.49 -32.98 -0.45
C VAL A 104 -23.98 -33.04 -0.51
N THR A 105 -23.43 -33.96 -1.30
CA THR A 105 -21.98 -34.17 -1.41
C THR A 105 -21.43 -33.97 -2.81
N THR A 106 -22.31 -33.73 -3.79
CA THR A 106 -21.95 -33.38 -5.16
C THR A 106 -21.48 -31.92 -5.19
N PRO A 107 -20.29 -31.59 -5.72
CA PRO A 107 -19.86 -30.21 -5.85
C PRO A 107 -20.70 -29.43 -6.89
N VAL A 108 -20.84 -28.12 -6.71
CA VAL A 108 -21.42 -27.22 -7.70
C VAL A 108 -20.60 -25.92 -7.78
N GLU A 109 -20.50 -25.35 -8.98
CA GLU A 109 -19.92 -24.03 -9.19
C GLU A 109 -21.05 -23.01 -9.30
N LEU A 110 -20.98 -21.92 -8.54
CA LEU A 110 -21.93 -20.82 -8.60
C LEU A 110 -21.49 -19.78 -9.63
N THR A 111 -22.46 -19.09 -10.22
CA THR A 111 -22.22 -17.92 -11.07
C THR A 111 -21.89 -16.69 -10.21
N GLY A 112 -20.96 -15.83 -10.67
CA GLY A 112 -20.45 -14.69 -9.87
C GLY A 112 -19.46 -15.11 -8.78
N THR A 113 -19.09 -14.22 -7.85
CA THR A 113 -18.22 -14.51 -6.68
C THR A 113 -19.01 -14.33 -5.37
N PRO A 114 -19.98 -15.22 -5.08
CA PRO A 114 -20.93 -15.02 -3.98
C PRO A 114 -20.31 -15.21 -2.58
N PHE A 115 -19.13 -15.85 -2.47
CA PHE A 115 -18.42 -16.04 -1.22
C PHE A 115 -17.15 -15.17 -1.16
N ASN A 116 -16.84 -14.68 0.04
CA ASN A 116 -15.73 -13.75 0.29
C ASN A 116 -14.37 -14.38 -0.05
N THR A 117 -13.38 -13.57 -0.46
CA THR A 117 -12.04 -14.05 -0.90
C THR A 117 -10.95 -13.98 0.18
N GLY A 118 -11.30 -13.61 1.42
CA GLY A 118 -10.37 -13.55 2.56
C GLY A 118 -10.18 -14.91 3.26
N SER A 119 -9.12 -15.03 4.07
CA SER A 119 -8.83 -16.21 4.88
C SER A 119 -10.02 -16.64 5.75
N MET A 120 -10.36 -17.94 5.69
CA MET A 120 -11.35 -18.68 6.49
C MET A 120 -12.31 -17.84 7.34
N VAL A 121 -13.54 -17.63 6.84
CA VAL A 121 -14.59 -16.95 7.60
C VAL A 121 -15.85 -17.84 7.69
N TRP A 122 -16.25 -18.17 8.92
CA TRP A 122 -17.58 -18.72 9.20
C TRP A 122 -18.60 -17.59 9.16
N ASN A 123 -19.49 -17.54 8.17
CA ASN A 123 -20.47 -16.45 8.02
C ASN A 123 -21.90 -16.98 7.86
N ARG A 124 -22.88 -16.16 8.23
CA ARG A 124 -24.28 -16.39 7.86
C ARG A 124 -24.48 -16.05 6.38
N THR A 125 -24.96 -17.00 5.57
CA THR A 125 -25.13 -16.74 4.12
C THR A 125 -26.49 -16.14 3.78
N SER A 126 -26.48 -15.08 2.98
CA SER A 126 -27.66 -14.53 2.28
C SER A 126 -27.90 -15.20 0.92
N GLN A 127 -26.99 -16.10 0.49
CA GLN A 127 -26.92 -16.68 -0.86
C GLN A 127 -27.59 -18.07 -0.95
N TRP A 128 -28.43 -18.45 0.02
CA TRP A 128 -29.08 -19.76 0.08
C TRP A 128 -29.91 -20.08 -1.18
N ALA A 129 -30.65 -19.10 -1.71
CA ALA A 129 -31.45 -19.27 -2.91
C ALA A 129 -30.61 -19.59 -4.16
N ALA A 130 -29.48 -18.89 -4.34
CA ALA A 130 -28.58 -19.12 -5.47
C ALA A 130 -27.91 -20.52 -5.42
N ILE A 131 -27.65 -21.04 -4.22
CA ILE A 131 -27.09 -22.39 -4.03
C ILE A 131 -28.12 -23.45 -4.42
N LEU A 132 -29.38 -23.30 -3.99
CA LEU A 132 -30.45 -24.24 -4.35
C LEU A 132 -30.71 -24.23 -5.87
N GLU A 133 -30.74 -23.06 -6.48
CA GLU A 133 -30.92 -22.90 -7.93
C GLU A 133 -29.81 -23.60 -8.72
N ALA A 134 -28.55 -23.44 -8.31
CA ALA A 134 -27.42 -24.09 -8.96
C ALA A 134 -27.47 -25.63 -8.87
N TYR A 135 -27.96 -26.17 -7.75
CA TYR A 135 -28.16 -27.62 -7.60
C TYR A 135 -29.38 -28.15 -8.37
N ALA A 136 -30.46 -27.36 -8.47
CA ALA A 136 -31.65 -27.71 -9.25
C ALA A 136 -31.36 -27.80 -10.77
N GLN A 137 -30.33 -27.09 -11.24
CA GLN A 137 -29.86 -27.15 -12.63
C GLN A 137 -29.01 -28.41 -12.95
N GLN A 138 -28.64 -29.23 -11.95
CA GLN A 138 -27.92 -30.49 -12.18
C GLN A 138 -28.87 -31.62 -12.60
N SER A 139 -28.45 -32.45 -13.57
CA SER A 139 -29.20 -33.62 -14.02
C SER A 139 -28.39 -34.91 -13.89
N PRO A 140 -28.80 -35.87 -13.04
CA PRO A 140 -29.94 -35.81 -12.11
C PRO A 140 -29.66 -34.90 -10.89
N PRO A 141 -30.69 -34.32 -10.26
CA PRO A 141 -30.52 -33.53 -9.03
C PRO A 141 -30.01 -34.41 -7.89
N PRO A 142 -29.17 -33.88 -6.97
CA PRO A 142 -28.60 -34.67 -5.90
C PRO A 142 -29.66 -35.15 -4.90
N ALA A 143 -29.51 -36.40 -4.43
CA ALA A 143 -30.53 -37.11 -3.63
C ALA A 143 -30.95 -36.40 -2.33
N GLY A 144 -30.10 -35.56 -1.74
CA GLY A 144 -30.42 -34.80 -0.52
C GLY A 144 -31.02 -33.42 -0.73
N LEU A 145 -31.25 -32.98 -1.98
CA LEU A 145 -31.82 -31.66 -2.28
C LEU A 145 -33.27 -31.53 -1.75
N ALA A 146 -34.07 -32.58 -1.85
CA ALA A 146 -35.46 -32.60 -1.36
C ALA A 146 -35.56 -32.43 0.17
N THR A 147 -34.52 -32.84 0.91
CA THR A 147 -34.41 -32.67 2.37
C THR A 147 -34.11 -31.21 2.76
N LEU A 148 -33.52 -30.45 1.84
CA LEU A 148 -33.18 -29.03 2.03
C LEU A 148 -34.37 -28.08 1.74
N GLU A 149 -35.41 -28.57 1.07
CA GLU A 149 -36.59 -27.79 0.64
C GLU A 149 -37.78 -27.81 1.63
N GLN A 150 -37.68 -28.45 2.81
CA GLN A 150 -38.80 -28.47 3.76
C GLN A 150 -39.10 -27.07 4.37
N PRO A 151 -40.38 -26.66 4.43
CA PRO A 151 -40.75 -25.26 4.61
C PRO A 151 -40.70 -24.82 6.08
N GLY A 152 -39.99 -23.73 6.33
CA GLY A 152 -39.94 -23.11 7.65
C GLY A 152 -39.10 -21.84 7.71
N LEU A 153 -39.20 -20.96 6.71
CA LEU A 153 -38.48 -19.68 6.66
C LEU A 153 -39.30 -18.62 5.91
N THR A 154 -40.17 -17.92 6.63
CA THR A 154 -40.47 -16.52 6.32
C THR A 154 -39.37 -15.67 6.94
N VAL A 155 -38.66 -14.91 6.10
CA VAL A 155 -37.81 -13.82 6.58
C VAL A 155 -38.75 -12.74 7.12
N ALA A 156 -38.77 -12.55 8.44
CA ALA A 156 -39.48 -11.44 9.06
C ALA A 156 -38.89 -10.12 8.52
N ALA A 157 -39.74 -9.34 7.84
CA ALA A 157 -39.51 -7.94 7.55
C ALA A 157 -39.46 -7.17 8.88
N GLU A 158 -38.41 -6.37 9.06
CA GLU A 158 -38.34 -5.33 10.09
C GLU A 158 -39.03 -4.04 9.58
N PRO A 159 -39.50 -3.16 10.49
CA PRO A 159 -40.70 -2.37 10.29
C PRO A 159 -40.48 -1.16 9.37
N GLU A 160 -41.54 -0.83 8.61
CA GLU A 160 -41.68 0.42 7.87
C GLU A 160 -41.62 1.62 8.83
N VAL A 161 -40.49 2.32 8.84
CA VAL A 161 -40.48 3.75 9.16
C VAL A 161 -40.59 4.48 7.83
N SER A 162 -41.71 5.18 7.64
CA SER A 162 -42.01 5.92 6.42
C SER A 162 -40.93 6.97 6.13
N TYR A 163 -40.02 6.67 5.20
CA TYR A 163 -39.23 7.67 4.52
C TYR A 163 -39.88 7.92 3.16
N THR A 164 -40.45 9.11 2.99
CA THR A 164 -40.93 9.58 1.69
C THR A 164 -39.71 9.75 0.79
N PRO A 165 -39.64 9.10 -0.38
CA PRO A 165 -38.48 9.21 -1.24
C PRO A 165 -38.42 10.62 -1.84
N PRO A 166 -37.34 11.40 -1.67
CA PRO A 166 -36.98 12.36 -2.69
C PRO A 166 -36.52 11.56 -3.91
N ALA A 167 -36.98 11.95 -5.09
CA ALA A 167 -36.73 11.27 -6.36
C ALA A 167 -35.26 10.85 -6.52
N THR A 168 -35.03 9.55 -6.67
CA THR A 168 -33.75 8.98 -7.07
C THR A 168 -33.51 9.27 -8.55
N GLU A 169 -32.60 10.19 -8.84
CA GLU A 169 -31.68 9.98 -9.96
C GLU A 169 -30.50 9.13 -9.44
N PRO A 170 -29.98 8.18 -10.23
CA PRO A 170 -28.88 7.31 -9.79
C PRO A 170 -27.63 8.14 -9.56
N ALA A 171 -27.06 8.10 -8.35
CA ALA A 171 -25.81 8.76 -8.04
C ALA A 171 -24.65 8.08 -8.80
N PHE A 172 -24.31 8.63 -9.96
CA PHE A 172 -23.04 8.36 -10.64
C PHE A 172 -21.88 8.73 -9.71
N SER A 173 -20.92 7.83 -9.50
CA SER A 173 -19.61 8.22 -8.98
C SER A 173 -18.84 8.90 -10.13
N PRO A 174 -18.52 10.20 -10.01
CA PRO A 174 -17.93 10.95 -11.10
C PRO A 174 -16.45 10.58 -11.26
N ASN A 175 -15.96 10.49 -12.50
CA ASN A 175 -14.53 10.36 -12.76
C ASN A 175 -13.84 11.71 -12.63
N TYR A 176 -12.54 11.68 -12.35
CA TYR A 176 -11.70 12.87 -12.29
C TYR A 176 -10.67 12.84 -13.41
N TRP A 177 -10.56 13.94 -14.14
CA TRP A 177 -9.70 14.07 -15.31
C TRP A 177 -8.75 15.24 -15.14
N ALA A 178 -7.49 15.09 -15.53
CA ALA A 178 -6.55 16.19 -15.66
C ALA A 178 -6.37 16.56 -17.12
N ILE A 179 -6.52 17.84 -17.48
CA ILE A 179 -6.35 18.34 -18.86
C ILE A 179 -5.41 19.54 -18.93
N GLY A 180 -4.53 19.56 -19.94
CA GLY A 180 -3.72 20.74 -20.27
C GLY A 180 -4.46 21.72 -21.19
N ALA A 181 -4.52 22.99 -20.82
CA ALA A 181 -5.16 24.04 -21.64
C ALA A 181 -4.22 24.64 -22.71
N GLY A 182 -3.53 23.78 -23.47
CA GLY A 182 -2.50 24.18 -24.43
C GLY A 182 -1.15 24.56 -23.80
N GLU A 183 -0.18 24.87 -24.65
CA GLU A 183 1.17 25.27 -24.20
C GLU A 183 1.08 26.53 -23.32
N GLY A 184 1.57 26.46 -22.09
CA GLY A 184 1.48 27.58 -21.14
C GLY A 184 0.06 27.95 -20.70
N GLY A 185 -0.96 27.12 -20.98
CA GLY A 185 -2.36 27.39 -20.62
C GLY A 185 -3.05 28.43 -21.51
N THR A 186 -2.58 28.60 -22.75
CA THR A 186 -3.10 29.60 -23.72
C THR A 186 -4.61 29.60 -23.90
N PHE A 187 -5.28 28.44 -23.82
CA PHE A 187 -6.73 28.34 -24.04
C PHE A 187 -7.58 28.56 -22.79
N TRP A 188 -6.97 28.64 -21.61
CA TRP A 188 -7.69 28.69 -20.34
C TRP A 188 -8.68 29.86 -20.25
N LYS A 189 -8.27 31.06 -20.67
CA LYS A 189 -9.16 32.24 -20.63
C LYS A 189 -10.39 32.09 -21.50
N ALA A 190 -10.25 31.45 -22.67
CA ALA A 190 -11.37 31.18 -23.57
C ALA A 190 -12.31 30.13 -22.97
N TRP A 191 -11.74 29.07 -22.39
CA TRP A 191 -12.50 28.01 -21.70
C TRP A 191 -13.36 28.54 -20.56
N GLN A 192 -12.82 29.47 -19.76
CA GLN A 192 -13.56 30.16 -18.71
C GLN A 192 -14.71 30.99 -19.28
N ALA A 193 -14.43 31.84 -20.26
CA ALA A 193 -15.42 32.76 -20.83
C ALA A 193 -16.58 32.03 -21.53
N GLU A 194 -16.29 30.90 -22.16
CA GLU A 194 -17.24 30.14 -22.96
C GLU A 194 -17.87 28.96 -22.21
N GLY A 195 -17.36 28.62 -21.01
CA GLY A 195 -17.84 27.48 -20.22
C GLY A 195 -17.58 26.13 -20.88
N ILE A 196 -16.39 25.94 -21.47
CA ILE A 196 -16.03 24.72 -22.21
C ILE A 196 -14.63 24.24 -21.88
N MET A 197 -14.34 22.97 -22.16
CA MET A 197 -12.99 22.41 -22.33
C MET A 197 -12.81 21.91 -23.76
N SER A 198 -11.58 21.84 -24.25
CA SER A 198 -11.31 21.38 -25.62
C SER A 198 -9.97 20.67 -25.78
N ILE A 199 -9.81 19.90 -26.85
CA ILE A 199 -8.54 19.32 -27.26
C ILE A 199 -8.22 19.66 -28.73
N GLY A 200 -6.92 19.69 -29.06
CA GLY A 200 -6.42 19.98 -30.41
C GLY A 200 -6.60 18.80 -31.38
N TRP A 201 -5.80 18.77 -32.44
CA TRP A 201 -5.83 17.78 -33.54
C TRP A 201 -6.87 18.05 -34.63
N GLU A 202 -6.90 19.27 -35.14
CA GLU A 202 -7.83 19.80 -36.15
C GLU A 202 -7.90 18.93 -37.42
N ALA A 203 -6.77 18.40 -37.89
CA ALA A 203 -6.72 17.53 -39.08
C ALA A 203 -7.42 16.17 -38.88
N LEU A 204 -7.76 15.78 -37.65
CA LEU A 204 -8.58 14.60 -37.38
C LEU A 204 -10.07 14.87 -37.51
N GLY A 205 -10.51 16.13 -37.58
CA GLY A 205 -11.92 16.48 -37.63
C GLY A 205 -12.71 15.94 -36.43
N ASP A 206 -13.98 15.57 -36.68
CA ASP A 206 -14.86 15.03 -35.65
C ASP A 206 -14.44 13.62 -35.24
N LEU A 207 -14.00 13.47 -33.98
CA LEU A 207 -13.50 12.23 -33.42
C LEU A 207 -14.53 11.07 -33.42
N ARG A 208 -15.84 11.37 -33.50
CA ARG A 208 -16.88 10.33 -33.60
C ARG A 208 -16.81 9.52 -34.89
N GLN A 209 -16.11 10.00 -35.90
CA GLN A 209 -15.98 9.29 -37.18
C GLN A 209 -15.11 8.03 -37.10
N TYR A 210 -14.31 7.88 -36.03
CA TYR A 210 -13.44 6.73 -35.83
C TYR A 210 -14.14 5.69 -34.97
N ALA A 211 -14.33 4.48 -35.50
CA ALA A 211 -15.07 3.43 -34.82
C ALA A 211 -14.25 2.72 -33.72
N ASN A 212 -12.92 2.80 -33.81
CA ASN A 212 -11.99 2.12 -32.91
C ASN A 212 -10.65 2.87 -32.79
N ASP A 213 -9.85 2.47 -31.81
CA ASP A 213 -8.55 3.07 -31.51
C ASP A 213 -7.51 2.88 -32.62
N GLU A 214 -7.65 1.82 -33.42
CA GLU A 214 -6.75 1.51 -34.54
C GLU A 214 -6.91 2.49 -35.71
N GLU A 215 -8.15 2.81 -36.09
CA GLU A 215 -8.47 3.82 -37.10
C GLU A 215 -7.99 5.21 -36.68
N LEU A 216 -8.25 5.60 -35.43
CA LEU A 216 -7.81 6.87 -34.87
C LEU A 216 -6.27 6.96 -34.80
N ARG A 217 -5.59 5.87 -34.42
CA ARG A 217 -4.12 5.78 -34.40
C ARG A 217 -3.54 5.93 -35.81
N LYS A 218 -4.17 5.31 -36.81
CA LYS A 218 -3.76 5.41 -38.23
C LYS A 218 -3.91 6.84 -38.76
N ALA A 219 -5.04 7.49 -38.47
CA ALA A 219 -5.29 8.87 -38.86
C ALA A 219 -4.29 9.85 -38.20
N LEU A 220 -4.01 9.68 -36.90
CA LEU A 220 -2.98 10.44 -36.19
C LEU A 220 -1.60 10.32 -36.85
N LYS A 221 -1.19 9.08 -37.17
CA LYS A 221 0.10 8.82 -37.83
C LYS A 221 0.17 9.44 -39.23
N GLN A 222 -0.93 9.40 -39.97
CA GLN A 222 -1.03 9.96 -41.31
C GLN A 222 -0.94 11.49 -41.35
N HIS A 223 -1.59 12.18 -40.40
CA HIS A 223 -1.68 13.65 -40.42
C HIS A 223 -0.55 14.35 -39.66
N TYR A 224 0.07 13.72 -38.66
CA TYR A 224 1.02 14.39 -37.76
C TYR A 224 2.42 13.76 -37.69
N GLY A 225 2.64 12.54 -38.19
CA GLY A 225 3.95 11.88 -38.28
C GLY A 225 4.65 11.54 -36.94
N GLY A 226 5.70 10.69 -36.98
CA GLY A 226 6.53 10.25 -35.83
C GLY A 226 6.17 8.86 -35.27
N ASP A 227 7.10 8.15 -34.60
CA ASP A 227 6.84 6.79 -34.08
C ASP A 227 6.76 6.69 -32.54
N THR A 228 7.07 7.74 -31.76
CA THR A 228 7.29 7.61 -30.30
C THR A 228 6.31 8.36 -29.36
N THR A 229 5.35 9.14 -29.88
CA THR A 229 4.37 9.92 -29.06
C THR A 229 2.89 9.53 -29.26
N HIS A 230 2.61 8.43 -29.96
CA HIS A 230 1.27 8.17 -30.52
C HIS A 230 0.24 7.57 -29.56
N ASN A 231 0.65 6.87 -28.50
CA ASN A 231 -0.32 6.23 -27.60
C ASN A 231 -1.03 7.25 -26.68
N ASN A 232 -0.32 8.26 -26.18
CA ASN A 232 -0.90 9.26 -25.29
C ASN A 232 -1.84 10.23 -26.02
N ASN A 233 -1.49 10.63 -27.25
CA ASN A 233 -2.31 11.55 -28.05
C ASN A 233 -3.58 10.86 -28.56
N MET A 234 -3.45 9.60 -29.04
CA MET A 234 -4.60 8.78 -29.40
C MET A 234 -5.52 8.55 -28.20
N LEU A 235 -4.95 8.17 -27.06
CA LEU A 235 -5.72 7.95 -25.84
C LEU A 235 -6.43 9.24 -25.39
N ALA A 236 -5.75 10.39 -25.43
CA ALA A 236 -6.38 11.68 -25.11
C ALA A 236 -7.59 11.97 -26.01
N CYS A 237 -7.47 11.77 -27.33
CA CYS A 237 -8.58 11.95 -28.27
C CYS A 237 -9.73 10.97 -27.99
N TRP A 238 -9.41 9.69 -27.80
CA TRP A 238 -10.40 8.65 -27.54
C TRP A 238 -11.16 8.90 -26.23
N GLN A 239 -10.44 9.16 -25.13
CA GLN A 239 -11.02 9.37 -23.82
C GLN A 239 -11.88 10.65 -23.79
N PHE A 240 -11.41 11.72 -24.43
CA PHE A 240 -12.16 12.95 -24.54
C PHE A 240 -13.50 12.75 -25.28
N CYS A 241 -13.51 11.97 -26.36
CA CYS A 241 -14.73 11.72 -27.14
C CYS A 241 -15.66 10.70 -26.45
N HIS A 242 -15.13 9.58 -25.94
CA HIS A 242 -15.94 8.41 -25.57
C HIS A 242 -16.02 8.09 -24.08
N GLU A 243 -15.06 8.54 -23.25
CA GLU A 243 -14.97 8.12 -21.84
C GLU A 243 -15.40 9.21 -20.85
N ILE A 244 -15.10 10.48 -21.13
CA ILE A 244 -15.60 11.60 -20.32
C ILE A 244 -17.13 11.67 -20.45
N ARG A 245 -17.82 11.82 -19.31
CA ARG A 245 -19.29 11.92 -19.27
C ARG A 245 -19.74 13.19 -18.54
N PRO A 246 -20.94 13.72 -18.84
CA PRO A 246 -21.59 14.68 -17.97
C PRO A 246 -21.62 14.18 -16.51
N GLY A 247 -21.25 15.03 -15.58
CA GLY A 247 -21.09 14.70 -14.16
C GLY A 247 -19.64 14.48 -13.72
N ASP A 248 -18.72 14.15 -14.63
CA ASP A 248 -17.29 14.03 -14.34
C ASP A 248 -16.66 15.38 -13.95
N TYR A 249 -15.55 15.36 -13.23
CA TYR A 249 -14.77 16.54 -12.88
C TYR A 249 -13.49 16.64 -13.70
N VAL A 250 -13.13 17.86 -14.08
CA VAL A 250 -11.92 18.18 -14.82
C VAL A 250 -11.05 19.17 -14.06
N VAL A 251 -9.78 18.85 -13.92
CA VAL A 251 -8.71 19.67 -13.32
C VAL A 251 -7.84 20.20 -14.45
N VAL A 252 -7.82 21.52 -14.64
CA VAL A 252 -7.02 22.16 -15.68
C VAL A 252 -5.63 22.46 -15.16
N LYS A 253 -4.59 22.09 -15.92
CA LYS A 253 -3.18 22.24 -15.51
C LYS A 253 -2.31 22.96 -16.53
N ILE A 254 -1.23 23.56 -16.03
CA ILE A 254 -0.03 23.95 -16.80
C ILE A 254 1.16 23.18 -16.24
N GLY A 255 1.81 22.40 -17.10
CA GLY A 255 2.92 21.55 -16.69
C GLY A 255 2.51 20.53 -15.63
N ARG A 256 3.38 20.28 -14.65
CA ARG A 256 3.17 19.27 -13.59
C ARG A 256 2.55 19.81 -12.32
N ARG A 257 2.61 21.11 -12.06
CA ARG A 257 2.40 21.65 -10.70
C ARG A 257 1.44 22.81 -10.62
N LYS A 258 1.07 23.41 -11.74
CA LYS A 258 0.18 24.56 -11.74
C LYS A 258 -1.20 24.10 -12.16
N ILE A 259 -2.18 24.30 -11.29
CA ILE A 259 -3.59 24.11 -11.61
C ILE A 259 -4.14 25.49 -12.00
N LEU A 260 -5.11 25.53 -12.90
CA LEU A 260 -5.74 26.77 -13.36
C LEU A 260 -7.18 26.88 -12.88
N GLY A 261 -7.87 25.75 -12.84
CA GLY A 261 -9.23 25.68 -12.36
C GLY A 261 -9.76 24.26 -12.36
N ILE A 262 -10.92 24.09 -11.73
CA ILE A 262 -11.64 22.84 -11.66
C ILE A 262 -13.07 23.09 -12.10
N GLY A 263 -13.59 22.21 -12.94
CA GLY A 263 -14.95 22.28 -13.42
C GLY A 263 -15.62 20.92 -13.42
N GLN A 264 -16.94 20.93 -13.45
CA GLN A 264 -17.75 19.75 -13.68
C GLN A 264 -18.20 19.75 -15.14
N VAL A 265 -17.99 18.63 -15.84
CA VAL A 265 -18.44 18.44 -17.21
C VAL A 265 -19.97 18.40 -17.22
N THR A 266 -20.60 19.27 -17.99
CA THR A 266 -22.06 19.37 -18.09
C THR A 266 -22.61 18.87 -19.42
N GLY A 267 -21.78 18.90 -20.47
CA GLY A 267 -22.19 18.51 -21.82
C GLY A 267 -21.50 17.25 -22.33
N ASP A 268 -22.19 16.56 -23.23
CA ASP A 268 -21.59 15.50 -24.05
C ASP A 268 -20.53 16.08 -25.01
N TYR A 269 -19.77 15.20 -25.65
CA TYR A 269 -18.81 15.59 -26.67
C TYR A 269 -19.52 16.29 -27.84
N ALA A 270 -18.97 17.42 -28.27
CA ALA A 270 -19.40 18.15 -29.45
C ALA A 270 -18.21 18.52 -30.34
N PHE A 271 -18.46 18.56 -31.65
CA PHE A 271 -17.51 19.06 -32.64
C PHE A 271 -18.02 20.42 -33.15
N ASP A 272 -17.32 21.49 -32.78
CA ASP A 272 -17.67 22.85 -33.13
C ASP A 272 -16.97 23.27 -34.44
N THR A 273 -17.77 23.36 -35.50
CA THR A 273 -17.30 23.75 -36.84
C THR A 273 -17.06 25.25 -37.00
N ALA A 274 -17.51 26.08 -36.05
CA ALA A 274 -17.28 27.52 -36.08
C ALA A 274 -15.87 27.90 -35.58
N ARG A 275 -15.20 26.99 -34.86
CA ARG A 275 -13.81 27.19 -34.40
C ARG A 275 -12.81 26.86 -35.51
N THR A 276 -11.67 27.53 -35.48
CA THR A 276 -10.55 27.24 -36.40
C THR A 276 -9.45 26.38 -35.77
N VAL A 277 -9.47 26.26 -34.44
CA VAL A 277 -8.56 25.43 -33.62
C VAL A 277 -9.34 24.87 -32.44
N HIS A 278 -8.94 23.70 -31.94
CA HIS A 278 -9.58 23.05 -30.80
C HIS A 278 -11.10 22.84 -30.99
N ASN A 279 -11.48 22.28 -32.14
CA ASN A 279 -12.88 22.03 -32.53
C ASN A 279 -13.59 20.97 -31.67
N ASN A 280 -12.83 20.11 -30.99
CA ASN A 280 -13.35 19.04 -30.14
C ASN A 280 -13.60 19.60 -28.74
N ILE A 281 -14.87 19.79 -28.37
CA ILE A 281 -15.26 20.52 -27.15
C ILE A 281 -16.20 19.70 -26.26
N ARG A 282 -16.25 20.09 -24.98
CA ARG A 282 -17.26 19.70 -24.00
C ARG A 282 -17.63 20.90 -23.15
N GLU A 283 -18.91 21.02 -22.79
CA GLU A 283 -19.36 22.05 -21.85
C GLU A 283 -18.93 21.70 -20.43
N VAL A 284 -18.47 22.71 -19.69
CA VAL A 284 -17.95 22.60 -18.34
C VAL A 284 -18.45 23.77 -17.50
N ASN A 285 -19.05 23.45 -16.36
CA ASN A 285 -19.34 24.42 -15.32
C ASN A 285 -18.10 24.58 -14.42
N TRP A 286 -17.39 25.69 -14.54
CA TRP A 286 -16.21 25.99 -13.73
C TRP A 286 -16.62 26.30 -12.29
N LEU A 287 -16.08 25.50 -11.36
CA LEU A 287 -16.40 25.57 -9.94
C LEU A 287 -15.38 26.40 -9.17
N LEU A 288 -14.12 26.31 -9.58
CA LEU A 288 -12.99 27.00 -8.98
C LEU A 288 -12.06 27.53 -10.06
N GLU A 289 -11.65 28.79 -9.92
CA GLU A 289 -10.82 29.49 -10.89
C GLU A 289 -9.68 30.24 -10.18
N GLY A 290 -8.45 30.13 -10.68
CA GLY A 290 -7.31 30.93 -10.21
C GLY A 290 -6.45 30.30 -9.11
N TRP A 291 -6.31 28.97 -9.08
CA TRP A 291 -5.88 28.26 -7.88
C TRP A 291 -4.55 27.46 -8.00
N MET A 292 -3.64 27.74 -7.05
CA MET A 292 -2.41 27.07 -6.54
C MET A 292 -1.39 26.36 -7.46
N GLU A 293 -0.11 26.60 -7.12
CA GLU A 293 1.00 25.69 -7.41
C GLU A 293 1.07 24.60 -6.32
N ASP A 294 0.91 23.34 -6.70
CA ASP A 294 1.19 22.21 -5.82
C ASP A 294 2.71 22.10 -5.60
N LYS A 295 3.18 22.59 -4.44
CA LYS A 295 4.59 22.58 -4.06
C LYS A 295 5.01 21.33 -3.25
N ALA A 296 4.06 20.49 -2.81
CA ALA A 296 4.32 19.39 -1.87
C ALA A 296 3.79 18.02 -2.32
N GLY A 297 2.96 17.95 -3.37
CA GLY A 297 2.42 16.72 -3.93
C GLY A 297 3.23 16.15 -5.12
N PRO A 298 2.88 14.93 -5.59
CA PRO A 298 3.60 14.21 -6.65
C PRO A 298 3.52 14.88 -8.03
N GLY A 299 2.72 15.95 -8.19
CA GLY A 299 2.46 16.63 -9.44
C GLY A 299 1.52 15.83 -10.36
N VAL A 300 0.90 16.53 -11.30
CA VAL A 300 -0.06 15.97 -12.27
C VAL A 300 0.68 15.43 -13.49
N PRO A 301 0.24 14.31 -14.10
CA PRO A 301 0.81 13.81 -15.35
C PRO A 301 0.96 14.90 -16.41
N THR A 302 2.06 14.89 -17.19
CA THR A 302 2.32 15.91 -18.22
C THR A 302 1.48 15.75 -19.49
N LYS A 303 0.82 14.60 -19.65
CA LYS A 303 -0.01 14.29 -20.82
C LYS A 303 -1.16 15.30 -20.99
N THR A 304 -1.66 15.42 -22.22
CA THR A 304 -2.73 16.37 -22.56
C THR A 304 -4.01 16.10 -21.79
N LEU A 305 -4.43 14.83 -21.72
CA LEU A 305 -5.57 14.38 -20.93
C LEU A 305 -5.16 13.11 -20.17
N THR A 306 -5.58 12.97 -18.91
CA THR A 306 -5.33 11.77 -18.11
C THR A 306 -6.44 11.57 -17.09
N SER A 307 -6.96 10.34 -16.98
CA SER A 307 -7.80 9.97 -15.85
C SER A 307 -6.94 9.98 -14.58
N ILE A 308 -7.36 10.78 -13.61
CA ILE A 308 -6.73 10.93 -12.31
C ILE A 308 -7.60 10.36 -11.19
N THR A 309 -8.69 9.66 -11.50
CA THR A 309 -9.63 9.07 -10.53
C THR A 309 -8.93 8.25 -9.45
N SER A 310 -7.87 7.51 -9.82
CA SER A 310 -7.08 6.68 -8.91
C SER A 310 -5.95 7.42 -8.17
N TYR A 311 -5.76 8.73 -8.40
CA TYR A 311 -4.65 9.51 -7.85
C TYR A 311 -5.05 10.09 -6.48
N HIS A 312 -5.36 9.22 -5.51
CA HIS A 312 -5.99 9.62 -4.26
C HIS A 312 -5.21 10.65 -3.44
N THR A 313 -3.88 10.59 -3.44
CA THR A 313 -3.02 11.57 -2.74
C THR A 313 -3.05 12.95 -3.38
N PHE A 314 -3.23 13.02 -4.69
CA PHE A 314 -3.40 14.26 -5.44
C PHE A 314 -4.84 14.80 -5.36
N LEU A 315 -5.82 13.91 -5.43
CA LEU A 315 -7.24 14.28 -5.40
C LEU A 315 -7.71 14.69 -4.00
N LYS A 316 -7.20 14.08 -2.92
CA LYS A 316 -7.66 14.38 -1.55
C LYS A 316 -7.68 15.87 -1.19
N PRO A 317 -6.62 16.67 -1.41
CA PRO A 317 -6.68 18.12 -1.14
C PRO A 317 -7.65 18.84 -2.09
N ILE A 318 -7.73 18.43 -3.36
CA ILE A 318 -8.63 19.01 -4.35
C ILE A 318 -10.10 18.78 -3.97
N LEU A 319 -10.43 17.57 -3.53
CA LEU A 319 -11.78 17.19 -3.07
C LEU A 319 -12.17 17.90 -1.78
N ALA A 320 -11.21 18.08 -0.85
CA ALA A 320 -11.45 18.83 0.37
C ALA A 320 -11.83 20.28 0.07
N GLU A 321 -11.08 20.95 -0.82
CA GLU A 321 -11.36 22.33 -1.17
C GLU A 321 -12.57 22.48 -2.12
N LEU A 322 -12.85 21.50 -2.99
CA LEU A 322 -14.13 21.44 -3.70
C LEU A 322 -15.31 21.33 -2.73
N ALA A 323 -15.19 20.51 -1.68
CA ALA A 323 -16.22 20.36 -0.65
C ALA A 323 -16.40 21.67 0.16
N GLU A 324 -15.31 22.36 0.48
CA GLU A 324 -15.36 23.67 1.15
C GLU A 324 -15.94 24.77 0.24
N ALA A 325 -15.55 24.80 -1.04
CA ALA A 325 -16.04 25.76 -2.02
C ALA A 325 -17.50 25.54 -2.41
N THR A 326 -17.96 24.27 -2.46
CA THR A 326 -19.39 23.95 -2.61
C THR A 326 -20.19 24.35 -1.37
N HIS A 327 -19.59 24.35 -0.18
CA HIS A 327 -20.19 24.93 1.04
C HIS A 327 -20.18 26.46 1.07
N LEU A 328 -19.32 27.15 0.30
CA LEU A 328 -19.17 28.61 0.34
C LEU A 328 -19.72 29.39 -0.86
N LYS A 329 -20.60 28.79 -1.69
CA LYS A 329 -21.40 29.60 -2.65
C LYS A 329 -22.51 30.46 -1.99
N GLN A 330 -22.58 30.48 -0.66
CA GLN A 330 -23.30 31.49 0.11
C GLN A 330 -22.39 32.06 1.20
N ILE A 331 -21.63 33.11 0.91
CA ILE A 331 -21.35 34.26 1.78
C ILE A 331 -20.60 35.28 0.91
N GLY A 332 -21.09 36.52 0.92
CA GLY A 332 -20.69 37.56 -0.01
C GLY A 332 -19.24 38.04 0.09
N LYS A 333 -18.79 38.61 -1.03
CA LYS A 333 -17.62 39.46 -1.30
C LYS A 333 -16.48 39.43 -0.24
N PRO A 334 -15.28 38.95 -0.60
CA PRO A 334 -14.13 39.01 0.29
C PRO A 334 -13.68 40.46 0.55
N GLN A 335 -13.44 40.76 1.82
CA GLN A 335 -12.63 41.90 2.25
C GLN A 335 -11.16 41.70 1.83
N PRO A 336 -10.43 42.78 1.53
CA PRO A 336 -9.04 42.67 1.08
C PRO A 336 -8.14 42.24 2.24
N LEU A 337 -7.46 41.10 2.05
CA LEU A 337 -6.39 40.62 2.92
C LEU A 337 -5.10 41.45 2.70
N PRO A 338 -4.25 41.58 3.74
CA PRO A 338 -3.04 42.40 3.72
C PRO A 338 -2.04 41.94 2.65
N PRO A 339 -1.11 42.81 2.21
CA PRO A 339 -0.22 42.53 1.10
C PRO A 339 0.63 41.27 1.36
N VAL A 340 0.42 40.26 0.51
CA VAL A 340 1.19 39.02 0.47
C VAL A 340 2.63 39.36 0.08
N GLU A 341 3.57 39.06 0.97
CA GLU A 341 4.99 39.01 0.65
C GLU A 341 5.22 38.00 -0.48
N LYS A 342 6.06 38.39 -1.44
CA LYS A 342 6.36 37.61 -2.65
C LYS A 342 6.80 36.17 -2.31
N PRO A 343 6.42 35.16 -3.11
CA PRO A 343 6.74 33.76 -2.82
C PRO A 343 8.26 33.54 -2.84
N VAL A 344 8.77 32.99 -1.74
CA VAL A 344 10.12 32.42 -1.67
C VAL A 344 10.15 31.23 -2.63
N VAL A 345 10.96 31.36 -3.67
CA VAL A 345 11.39 30.27 -4.56
C VAL A 345 11.98 29.18 -3.67
N SER A 346 11.44 27.95 -3.72
CA SER A 346 12.11 26.82 -3.09
C SER A 346 13.55 26.79 -3.60
N PRO A 347 14.57 26.89 -2.73
CA PRO A 347 15.93 26.96 -3.21
C PRO A 347 16.22 25.74 -4.08
N PRO A 348 17.02 25.88 -5.15
CA PRO A 348 17.47 24.74 -5.92
C PRO A 348 18.01 23.67 -4.97
N PRO A 349 17.73 22.37 -5.20
CA PRO A 349 18.18 21.31 -4.31
C PRO A 349 19.69 21.46 -4.12
N LYS A 350 20.10 21.54 -2.85
CA LYS A 350 21.49 21.84 -2.50
C LYS A 350 22.38 20.75 -3.09
N PRO A 351 23.54 21.10 -3.67
CA PRO A 351 24.57 20.12 -4.01
C PRO A 351 24.84 19.21 -2.81
N TYR A 352 25.15 17.95 -3.09
CA TYR A 352 25.55 17.00 -2.08
C TYR A 352 26.77 16.21 -2.56
N THR A 353 27.91 16.56 -2.00
CA THR A 353 29.24 16.13 -2.40
C THR A 353 29.81 15.10 -1.44
N LEU A 354 30.91 14.47 -1.81
CA LEU A 354 31.61 13.54 -0.93
C LEU A 354 32.11 14.21 0.35
N ALA A 355 32.51 15.49 0.26
CA ALA A 355 32.94 16.26 1.42
C ALA A 355 31.78 16.52 2.39
N GLU A 356 30.60 16.88 1.89
CA GLU A 356 29.39 17.03 2.71
C GLU A 356 28.98 15.68 3.32
N ALA A 357 29.07 14.59 2.56
CA ALA A 357 28.80 13.25 3.09
C ALA A 357 29.78 12.83 4.19
N GLU A 358 31.05 13.26 4.11
CA GLU A 358 32.04 12.99 5.14
C GLU A 358 31.78 13.79 6.42
N LEU A 359 31.22 15.00 6.33
CA LEU A 359 30.78 15.78 7.48
C LEU A 359 29.52 15.19 8.11
N ASP A 360 28.54 14.82 7.29
CA ASP A 360 27.25 14.29 7.75
C ASP A 360 27.36 12.89 8.36
N LEU A 361 28.34 12.08 7.93
CA LEU A 361 28.44 10.67 8.29
C LEU A 361 29.65 10.39 9.19
N PHE A 362 29.45 9.54 10.19
CA PHE A 362 30.54 8.97 11.00
C PHE A 362 31.41 7.96 10.23
N LEU A 363 31.26 7.86 8.91
CA LEU A 363 32.04 6.99 8.04
C LEU A 363 33.27 7.74 7.50
N SER A 364 34.34 7.02 7.22
CA SER A 364 35.49 7.57 6.49
C SER A 364 35.17 7.74 5.00
N THR A 365 35.94 8.59 4.32
CA THR A 365 35.86 8.76 2.86
C THR A 365 35.96 7.42 2.12
N SER A 366 36.87 6.54 2.55
CA SER A 366 37.07 5.22 1.93
C SER A 366 35.84 4.31 2.11
N GLN A 367 35.22 4.32 3.28
CA GLN A 367 34.00 3.56 3.56
C GLN A 367 32.84 4.06 2.69
N ILE A 368 32.65 5.39 2.60
CA ILE A 368 31.60 6.01 1.78
C ILE A 368 31.80 5.66 0.30
N GLN A 369 33.02 5.79 -0.22
CA GLN A 369 33.33 5.43 -1.61
C GLN A 369 33.09 3.95 -1.89
N HIS A 370 33.43 3.07 -0.94
CA HIS A 370 33.18 1.64 -1.06
C HIS A 370 31.68 1.34 -1.14
N LEU A 371 30.86 1.97 -0.29
CA LEU A 371 29.40 1.87 -0.33
C LEU A 371 28.83 2.35 -1.66
N GLN A 372 29.31 3.50 -2.15
CA GLN A 372 28.87 4.05 -3.42
C GLN A 372 29.23 3.14 -4.60
N ALA A 373 30.44 2.56 -4.61
CA ALA A 373 30.88 1.62 -5.62
C ALA A 373 30.04 0.32 -5.60
N ALA A 374 29.77 -0.21 -4.41
CA ALA A 374 28.90 -1.38 -4.23
C ALA A 374 27.48 -1.11 -4.76
N LEU A 375 26.91 0.05 -4.44
CA LEU A 375 25.59 0.49 -4.88
C LEU A 375 25.54 0.67 -6.40
N LYS A 376 26.53 1.33 -7.01
CA LYS A 376 26.63 1.48 -8.48
C LYS A 376 26.68 0.13 -9.20
N ARG A 377 27.48 -0.81 -8.68
CA ARG A 377 27.70 -2.13 -9.29
C ARG A 377 26.47 -3.03 -9.22
N LYS A 378 25.84 -3.14 -8.05
CA LYS A 378 24.75 -4.10 -7.81
C LYS A 378 23.36 -3.48 -7.91
N LYS A 379 23.26 -2.15 -7.91
CA LYS A 379 22.01 -1.35 -7.84
C LYS A 379 21.15 -1.60 -6.59
N ASN A 380 21.43 -2.65 -5.82
CA ASN A 380 20.80 -2.94 -4.55
C ASN A 380 21.83 -3.11 -3.43
N LEU A 381 21.53 -2.49 -2.29
CA LEU A 381 22.35 -2.50 -1.09
C LEU A 381 21.47 -2.82 0.13
N ILE A 382 21.94 -3.67 1.03
CA ILE A 382 21.39 -3.83 2.37
C ILE A 382 22.42 -3.31 3.35
N VAL A 383 22.02 -2.30 4.12
CA VAL A 383 22.77 -1.74 5.22
C VAL A 383 22.27 -2.41 6.49
N GLN A 384 23.08 -3.30 7.06
CA GLN A 384 22.70 -4.06 8.25
C GLN A 384 23.57 -3.69 9.45
N GLY A 385 23.04 -3.84 10.66
CA GLY A 385 23.79 -3.60 11.87
C GLY A 385 22.90 -3.38 13.09
N PRO A 386 23.50 -3.16 14.27
CA PRO A 386 22.78 -2.92 15.50
C PRO A 386 21.81 -1.74 15.40
N PRO A 387 20.79 -1.68 16.27
CA PRO A 387 19.95 -0.48 16.38
C PRO A 387 20.81 0.75 16.72
N GLY A 388 20.40 1.91 16.22
CA GLY A 388 21.06 3.18 16.57
C GLY A 388 22.44 3.45 15.92
N VAL A 389 22.82 2.72 14.86
CA VAL A 389 24.04 3.03 14.07
C VAL A 389 23.78 3.94 12.86
N GLY A 390 22.60 4.54 12.76
CA GLY A 390 22.27 5.49 11.69
C GLY A 390 22.00 4.87 10.30
N LYS A 391 21.55 3.61 10.21
CA LYS A 391 21.33 2.90 8.92
C LYS A 391 20.47 3.68 7.92
N THR A 392 19.29 4.13 8.33
CA THR A 392 18.36 4.90 7.49
C THR A 392 18.93 6.28 7.15
N TYR A 393 19.71 6.86 8.07
CA TYR A 393 20.43 8.11 7.83
C TYR A 393 21.47 7.95 6.72
N VAL A 394 22.36 6.95 6.84
CA VAL A 394 23.38 6.59 5.85
C VAL A 394 22.74 6.29 4.49
N ALA A 395 21.68 5.48 4.45
CA ALA A 395 20.99 5.11 3.21
C ALA A 395 20.52 6.34 2.41
N ARG A 396 19.93 7.33 3.11
CA ARG A 396 19.45 8.56 2.47
C ARG A 396 20.59 9.44 1.96
N ARG A 397 21.67 9.56 2.73
CA ARG A 397 22.85 10.36 2.33
C ARG A 397 23.59 9.72 1.16
N LEU A 398 23.64 8.39 1.10
CA LEU A 398 24.17 7.68 -0.07
C LEU A 398 23.36 7.95 -1.33
N ALA A 399 22.02 8.02 -1.22
CA ALA A 399 21.16 8.40 -2.34
C ALA A 399 21.46 9.82 -2.82
N TRP A 400 21.51 10.80 -1.92
CA TRP A 400 21.85 12.18 -2.26
C TRP A 400 23.25 12.30 -2.87
N LEU A 401 24.24 11.59 -2.33
CA LEU A 401 25.61 11.59 -2.84
C LEU A 401 25.67 10.99 -4.25
N GLN A 402 24.89 9.95 -4.51
CA GLN A 402 24.82 9.34 -5.83
C GLN A 402 24.13 10.25 -6.85
N MET A 403 23.12 11.02 -6.43
CA MET A 403 22.47 12.04 -7.27
C MET A 403 23.29 13.32 -7.40
N GLY A 404 24.25 13.56 -6.50
CA GLY A 404 25.01 14.82 -6.39
C GLY A 404 24.20 15.98 -5.80
N VAL A 405 22.97 15.74 -5.32
CA VAL A 405 22.03 16.75 -4.81
C VAL A 405 21.13 16.19 -3.71
N GLN A 406 20.77 17.04 -2.76
CA GLN A 406 19.75 16.76 -1.73
C GLN A 406 18.34 16.89 -2.32
N ASP A 407 17.91 15.88 -3.06
CA ASP A 407 16.59 15.85 -3.70
C ASP A 407 15.74 14.68 -3.19
N ASN A 408 14.75 14.98 -2.35
CA ASN A 408 13.84 13.99 -1.80
C ASN A 408 12.73 13.57 -2.78
N SER A 409 12.51 14.28 -3.89
CA SER A 409 11.44 13.93 -4.84
C SER A 409 11.73 12.64 -5.63
N ARG A 410 13.02 12.30 -5.75
CA ARG A 410 13.53 11.07 -6.38
C ARG A 410 13.90 9.97 -5.36
N VAL A 411 13.48 10.13 -4.11
CA VAL A 411 13.66 9.16 -3.03
C VAL A 411 12.30 8.73 -2.50
N GLN A 412 11.97 7.45 -2.59
CA GLN A 412 10.80 6.87 -1.93
C GLN A 412 11.27 6.10 -0.71
N LEU A 413 10.73 6.39 0.47
CA LEU A 413 10.96 5.63 1.70
C LEU A 413 9.68 4.87 2.06
N VAL A 414 9.82 3.60 2.37
CA VAL A 414 8.78 2.76 2.99
C VAL A 414 9.41 1.98 4.13
N GLN A 415 8.61 1.55 5.10
CA GLN A 415 9.06 0.64 6.16
C GLN A 415 8.28 -0.67 6.03
N PHE A 416 8.99 -1.80 6.05
CA PHE A 416 8.36 -3.10 6.07
C PHE A 416 7.93 -3.49 7.49
N HIS A 417 6.81 -4.19 7.57
CA HIS A 417 6.26 -4.77 8.78
C HIS A 417 5.63 -6.12 8.45
N GLN A 418 5.27 -6.90 9.46
CA GLN A 418 4.79 -8.28 9.26
C GLN A 418 3.54 -8.37 8.37
N SER A 419 2.65 -7.37 8.46
CA SER A 419 1.44 -7.29 7.64
C SER A 419 1.65 -6.70 6.25
N TYR A 420 2.88 -6.32 5.87
CA TYR A 420 3.15 -5.71 4.57
C TYR A 420 3.08 -6.79 3.48
N SER A 421 2.28 -6.56 2.44
CA SER A 421 1.97 -7.59 1.45
C SER A 421 2.45 -7.25 0.02
N TYR A 422 2.38 -8.24 -0.86
CA TYR A 422 2.59 -8.04 -2.30
C TYR A 422 1.59 -7.04 -2.87
N GLU A 423 0.33 -7.14 -2.42
CA GLU A 423 -0.76 -6.29 -2.86
C GLU A 423 -0.52 -4.81 -2.54
N ASP A 424 0.15 -4.51 -1.41
CA ASP A 424 0.50 -3.15 -1.00
C ASP A 424 1.72 -2.63 -1.75
N PHE A 425 2.69 -3.51 -2.00
CA PHE A 425 3.98 -3.14 -2.55
C PHE A 425 3.98 -3.03 -4.07
N ILE A 426 3.45 -4.06 -4.74
CA ILE A 426 3.47 -4.22 -6.19
C ILE A 426 2.12 -3.83 -6.77
N ARG A 427 1.08 -4.61 -6.47
CA ARG A 427 -0.26 -4.40 -7.01
C ARG A 427 -1.27 -5.34 -6.37
N GLY A 428 -2.49 -4.86 -6.12
CA GLY A 428 -3.57 -5.70 -5.62
C GLY A 428 -4.95 -5.09 -5.77
N TRP A 429 -5.97 -5.91 -5.53
CA TRP A 429 -7.36 -5.46 -5.49
C TRP A 429 -7.65 -4.66 -4.22
N ARG A 430 -8.31 -3.52 -4.38
CA ARG A 430 -8.70 -2.62 -3.29
C ARG A 430 -10.19 -2.34 -3.31
N PRO A 431 -10.85 -2.30 -2.15
CA PRO A 431 -12.23 -1.87 -2.07
C PRO A 431 -12.31 -0.37 -2.39
N THR A 432 -13.36 0.00 -3.10
CA THR A 432 -13.71 1.38 -3.44
C THR A 432 -14.87 1.83 -2.55
N ALA A 433 -15.10 3.14 -2.45
CA ALA A 433 -16.19 3.71 -1.65
C ALA A 433 -17.60 3.27 -2.12
N THR A 434 -17.71 2.78 -3.37
CA THR A 434 -18.96 2.31 -3.98
C THR A 434 -19.19 0.80 -3.81
N ASN A 435 -18.56 0.16 -2.82
CA ASN A 435 -18.63 -1.29 -2.58
C ASN A 435 -18.17 -2.17 -3.78
N SER A 436 -17.36 -1.62 -4.68
CA SER A 436 -16.69 -2.35 -5.77
C SER A 436 -15.21 -2.57 -5.47
N PHE A 437 -14.53 -3.43 -6.24
CA PHE A 437 -13.08 -3.58 -6.17
C PHE A 437 -12.41 -2.98 -7.39
N GLU A 438 -11.30 -2.28 -7.19
CA GLU A 438 -10.44 -1.80 -8.26
C GLU A 438 -9.03 -2.37 -8.12
N LEU A 439 -8.34 -2.50 -9.24
CA LEU A 439 -6.97 -2.97 -9.25
C LEU A 439 -6.03 -1.77 -9.11
N ALA A 440 -5.42 -1.64 -7.93
CA ALA A 440 -4.56 -0.50 -7.59
C ALA A 440 -3.08 -0.88 -7.69
N ASP A 441 -2.29 0.02 -8.27
CA ASP A 441 -0.83 -0.09 -8.28
C ASP A 441 -0.29 0.17 -6.88
N GLY A 442 0.70 -0.62 -6.48
CA GLY A 442 1.41 -0.46 -5.23
C GLY A 442 2.51 0.59 -5.34
N VAL A 443 3.02 1.01 -4.18
CA VAL A 443 4.02 2.10 -4.07
C VAL A 443 5.28 1.86 -4.89
N PHE A 444 5.70 0.60 -5.09
CA PHE A 444 6.88 0.28 -5.88
C PHE A 444 6.61 0.42 -7.39
N VAL A 445 5.45 -0.01 -7.88
CA VAL A 445 5.09 0.10 -9.29
C VAL A 445 4.94 1.57 -9.69
N ASP A 446 4.28 2.38 -8.86
CA ASP A 446 4.19 3.83 -9.05
C ASP A 446 5.57 4.48 -9.12
N PHE A 447 6.49 4.06 -8.25
CA PHE A 447 7.86 4.59 -8.26
C PHE A 447 8.65 4.17 -9.50
N VAL A 448 8.50 2.92 -9.92
CA VAL A 448 9.12 2.40 -11.15
C VAL A 448 8.64 3.18 -12.37
N GLN A 449 7.35 3.51 -12.45
CA GLN A 449 6.83 4.32 -13.56
C GLN A 449 7.47 5.71 -13.58
N ARG A 450 7.65 6.35 -12.42
CA ARG A 450 8.38 7.64 -12.34
C ARG A 450 9.81 7.54 -12.87
N ALA A 451 10.52 6.47 -12.52
CA ALA A 451 11.90 6.25 -12.98
C ALA A 451 11.98 5.94 -14.48
N HIS A 452 10.98 5.26 -15.05
CA HIS A 452 10.87 5.06 -16.52
C HIS A 452 10.62 6.38 -17.26
N ASP A 453 9.80 7.26 -16.70
CA ASP A 453 9.45 8.55 -17.30
C ASP A 453 10.61 9.57 -17.26
N ASP A 454 11.64 9.33 -16.44
CA ASP A 454 12.85 10.16 -16.34
C ASP A 454 14.13 9.29 -16.34
N PRO A 455 14.48 8.66 -17.48
CA PRO A 455 15.55 7.68 -17.57
C PRO A 455 16.97 8.29 -17.42
N LYS A 456 17.08 9.62 -17.45
CA LYS A 456 18.37 10.33 -17.33
C LYS A 456 18.77 10.58 -15.88
N GLN A 457 17.83 10.47 -14.95
CA GLN A 457 18.06 10.74 -13.54
C GLN A 457 18.02 9.44 -12.73
N ASP A 458 18.89 9.34 -11.73
CA ASP A 458 18.87 8.22 -10.78
C ASP A 458 17.71 8.39 -9.78
N TYR A 459 17.05 7.28 -9.44
CA TYR A 459 15.94 7.18 -8.48
C TYR A 459 16.27 6.18 -7.38
N PHE A 460 15.83 6.43 -6.14
CA PHE A 460 16.17 5.60 -4.98
C PHE A 460 14.94 5.15 -4.22
N PHE A 461 14.81 3.84 -4.03
CA PHE A 461 13.77 3.23 -3.22
C PHE A 461 14.39 2.68 -1.94
N LEU A 462 14.10 3.32 -0.82
CA LEU A 462 14.58 2.94 0.51
C LEU A 462 13.53 2.10 1.21
N ILE A 463 13.96 0.94 1.72
CA ILE A 463 13.12 0.00 2.46
C ILE A 463 13.68 -0.11 3.87
N ASP A 464 13.02 0.55 4.82
CA ASP A 464 13.36 0.42 6.23
C ASP A 464 12.86 -0.90 6.79
N GLU A 465 13.60 -1.47 7.75
CA GLU A 465 13.26 -2.73 8.41
C GLU A 465 12.95 -3.88 7.42
N ILE A 466 13.77 -4.02 6.37
CA ILE A 466 13.49 -4.91 5.23
C ILE A 466 13.23 -6.36 5.67
N ASN A 467 13.86 -6.83 6.75
CA ASN A 467 13.68 -8.19 7.27
C ASN A 467 12.39 -8.40 8.09
N ARG A 468 11.59 -7.36 8.36
CA ARG A 468 10.30 -7.49 9.09
C ARG A 468 9.15 -7.98 8.21
N GLY A 469 9.31 -7.93 6.89
CA GLY A 469 8.35 -8.49 5.93
C GLY A 469 8.79 -9.85 5.39
N ASN A 470 7.84 -10.65 4.91
CA ASN A 470 8.18 -11.86 4.14
C ASN A 470 8.66 -11.45 2.74
N LEU A 471 9.98 -11.29 2.60
CA LEU A 471 10.59 -10.73 1.40
C LEU A 471 10.27 -11.51 0.12
N SER A 472 10.30 -12.84 0.17
CA SER A 472 9.99 -13.66 -1.00
C SER A 472 8.54 -13.44 -1.48
N LYS A 473 7.60 -13.27 -0.54
CA LYS A 473 6.19 -12.98 -0.87
C LYS A 473 5.99 -11.55 -1.36
N ILE A 474 6.58 -10.57 -0.67
CA ILE A 474 6.41 -9.14 -1.00
C ILE A 474 7.04 -8.81 -2.36
N PHE A 475 8.26 -9.29 -2.62
CA PHE A 475 8.96 -8.99 -3.86
C PHE A 475 8.38 -9.77 -5.06
N GLY A 476 7.86 -10.98 -4.87
CA GLY A 476 7.23 -11.76 -5.94
C GLY A 476 8.09 -11.85 -7.21
N GLU A 477 7.59 -11.32 -8.32
CA GLU A 477 8.29 -11.31 -9.62
C GLU A 477 9.58 -10.46 -9.61
N LEU A 478 9.68 -9.49 -8.70
CA LEU A 478 10.87 -8.63 -8.59
C LEU A 478 12.12 -9.41 -8.25
N LEU A 479 12.02 -10.59 -7.62
CA LEU A 479 13.18 -11.39 -7.26
C LEU A 479 14.14 -11.53 -8.45
N MET A 480 13.65 -11.75 -9.66
CA MET A 480 14.51 -11.77 -10.85
C MET A 480 14.92 -10.37 -11.32
N LEU A 481 13.98 -9.44 -11.36
CA LEU A 481 14.13 -8.09 -11.94
C LEU A 481 15.01 -7.15 -11.11
N LEU A 482 15.32 -7.51 -9.87
CA LEU A 482 16.24 -6.77 -9.03
C LEU A 482 17.69 -6.86 -9.50
N GLU A 483 18.08 -7.92 -10.22
CA GLU A 483 19.46 -8.09 -10.70
C GLU A 483 19.83 -6.98 -11.72
N ALA A 484 20.99 -6.35 -11.55
CA ALA A 484 21.37 -5.16 -12.31
C ALA A 484 21.38 -5.38 -13.84
N ASP A 485 21.73 -6.59 -14.29
CA ASP A 485 21.76 -7.02 -15.69
C ASP A 485 20.37 -7.37 -16.26
N LYS A 486 19.35 -7.52 -15.42
CA LYS A 486 17.98 -7.92 -15.80
C LYS A 486 16.98 -6.77 -15.79
N ARG A 487 17.46 -5.53 -15.69
CA ARG A 487 16.66 -4.29 -15.63
C ARG A 487 16.36 -3.71 -17.00
N ASN A 488 15.78 -4.53 -17.88
CA ASN A 488 15.46 -4.13 -19.24
C ASN A 488 14.29 -4.94 -19.81
N ALA A 489 13.73 -4.48 -20.92
CA ALA A 489 12.56 -5.06 -21.56
C ALA A 489 12.73 -6.53 -21.96
N THR A 490 13.95 -7.02 -22.21
CA THR A 490 14.23 -8.42 -22.57
C THR A 490 13.85 -9.39 -21.45
N TYR A 491 13.96 -8.95 -20.20
CA TYR A 491 13.67 -9.76 -19.01
C TYR A 491 12.33 -9.40 -18.38
N ALA A 492 11.52 -8.57 -19.04
CA ALA A 492 10.25 -8.11 -18.49
C ALA A 492 9.28 -9.28 -18.27
N LEU A 493 8.59 -9.25 -17.13
CA LEU A 493 7.67 -10.31 -16.69
C LEU A 493 6.25 -9.77 -16.57
N PRO A 494 5.21 -10.55 -16.91
CA PRO A 494 3.85 -10.18 -16.55
C PRO A 494 3.70 -10.22 -15.02
N LEU A 495 3.08 -9.17 -14.45
CA LEU A 495 2.69 -9.16 -13.04
C LEU A 495 1.54 -10.13 -12.78
N THR A 496 1.44 -10.64 -11.55
CA THR A 496 0.35 -11.53 -11.11
C THR A 496 -1.01 -10.91 -11.39
N TYR A 497 -1.21 -9.65 -11.00
CA TYR A 497 -2.41 -8.89 -11.33
C TYR A 497 -2.17 -7.98 -12.54
N ARG A 498 -2.05 -8.58 -13.73
CA ARG A 498 -1.88 -7.83 -14.98
C ARG A 498 -3.18 -7.15 -15.40
N LYS A 499 -3.11 -5.85 -15.74
CA LYS A 499 -4.24 -5.12 -16.35
C LYS A 499 -4.42 -5.57 -17.81
N PRO A 500 -5.66 -5.60 -18.35
CA PRO A 500 -5.87 -5.97 -19.75
C PRO A 500 -5.00 -5.14 -20.69
N ARG A 501 -4.31 -5.80 -21.64
CA ARG A 501 -3.39 -5.19 -22.63
C ARG A 501 -2.17 -4.47 -22.05
N GLU A 502 -1.87 -4.62 -20.76
CA GLU A 502 -0.69 -4.05 -20.15
C GLU A 502 0.60 -4.73 -20.64
N ALA A 503 1.66 -3.97 -20.90
CA ALA A 503 2.96 -4.52 -21.26
C ALA A 503 3.60 -5.29 -20.08
N PRO A 504 4.50 -6.25 -20.34
CA PRO A 504 5.30 -6.86 -19.29
C PRO A 504 6.09 -5.84 -18.48
N PHE A 505 6.18 -6.04 -17.17
CA PHE A 505 6.81 -5.15 -16.22
C PHE A 505 8.31 -5.45 -16.08
N PHE A 506 9.13 -4.40 -15.98
CA PHE A 506 10.53 -4.51 -15.62
C PHE A 506 10.98 -3.30 -14.79
N VAL A 507 11.98 -3.53 -13.94
CA VAL A 507 12.63 -2.49 -13.14
C VAL A 507 13.62 -1.71 -14.02
N PRO A 508 13.62 -0.37 -14.02
CA PRO A 508 14.52 0.40 -14.87
C PRO A 508 15.95 0.47 -14.30
N PRO A 509 16.97 0.67 -15.15
CA PRO A 509 18.38 0.61 -14.75
C PRO A 509 18.84 1.83 -13.92
N ASN A 510 18.09 2.93 -13.95
CA ASN A 510 18.31 4.13 -13.15
C ASN A 510 17.66 4.05 -11.75
N LEU A 511 16.91 2.98 -11.43
CA LEU A 511 16.43 2.75 -10.07
C LEU A 511 17.52 2.10 -9.21
N TYR A 512 17.59 2.48 -7.94
CA TYR A 512 18.45 1.85 -6.93
C TYR A 512 17.60 1.49 -5.71
N ILE A 513 17.91 0.38 -5.06
CA ILE A 513 17.19 -0.06 -3.86
C ILE A 513 18.15 -0.15 -2.69
N ILE A 514 17.80 0.49 -1.58
CA ILE A 514 18.59 0.44 -0.35
C ILE A 514 17.69 -0.06 0.77
N GLY A 515 17.95 -1.28 1.24
CA GLY A 515 17.31 -1.83 2.43
C GLY A 515 18.11 -1.51 3.69
N THR A 516 17.45 -1.27 4.81
CA THR A 516 18.09 -1.26 6.14
C THR A 516 17.59 -2.44 6.95
N MET A 517 18.48 -3.01 7.75
CA MET A 517 18.21 -4.27 8.46
C MET A 517 18.78 -4.22 9.87
N ASN A 518 17.94 -4.49 10.87
CA ASN A 518 18.42 -4.72 12.23
C ASN A 518 18.95 -6.15 12.35
N THR A 519 20.15 -6.29 12.91
CA THR A 519 20.79 -7.60 13.13
C THR A 519 20.47 -8.20 14.50
N ALA A 520 19.93 -7.40 15.44
CA ALA A 520 19.55 -7.86 16.78
C ALA A 520 18.23 -8.67 16.77
N ASP A 521 17.36 -8.40 15.80
CA ASP A 521 16.01 -8.95 15.76
C ASP A 521 16.02 -10.42 15.32
N ARG A 522 15.91 -11.33 16.30
CA ARG A 522 15.97 -12.80 16.11
C ARG A 522 14.68 -13.44 15.59
N SER A 523 13.56 -12.72 15.64
CA SER A 523 12.22 -13.18 15.24
C SER A 523 11.92 -12.98 13.76
N LEU A 524 12.92 -12.61 12.96
CA LEU A 524 12.72 -12.14 11.59
C LEU A 524 12.91 -13.23 10.55
N ALA A 525 12.22 -13.07 9.42
CA ALA A 525 12.34 -13.97 8.29
C ALA A 525 13.80 -13.97 7.81
N LEU A 526 14.43 -15.14 7.79
CA LEU A 526 15.77 -15.30 7.22
C LEU A 526 15.73 -14.80 5.77
N VAL A 527 16.66 -13.89 5.43
CA VAL A 527 16.80 -13.46 4.05
C VAL A 527 17.25 -14.66 3.22
N ASP A 528 16.34 -15.13 2.36
CA ASP A 528 16.60 -16.24 1.45
C ASP A 528 17.90 -16.00 0.66
N TYR A 529 18.70 -17.06 0.50
CA TYR A 529 19.92 -17.07 -0.32
C TYR A 529 19.69 -16.49 -1.72
N ALA A 530 18.51 -16.73 -2.30
CA ALA A 530 18.16 -16.17 -3.59
C ALA A 530 18.14 -14.63 -3.54
N LEU A 531 17.52 -14.05 -2.51
CA LEU A 531 17.52 -12.60 -2.29
C LEU A 531 18.93 -12.10 -1.93
N ARG A 532 19.67 -12.86 -1.11
CA ARG A 532 21.03 -12.50 -0.68
C ARG A 532 21.98 -12.25 -1.86
N ARG A 533 21.86 -13.00 -2.96
CA ARG A 533 22.68 -12.82 -4.18
C ARG A 533 22.42 -11.48 -4.91
N ARG A 534 21.25 -10.88 -4.71
CA ARG A 534 20.74 -9.70 -5.45
C ARG A 534 21.07 -8.40 -4.76
N PHE A 535 21.39 -8.44 -3.47
CA PHE A 535 21.84 -7.31 -2.68
C PHE A 535 23.32 -7.43 -2.33
N THR A 536 24.01 -6.29 -2.24
CA THR A 536 25.27 -6.24 -1.49
C THR A 536 24.94 -6.00 -0.03
N PHE A 537 25.48 -6.80 0.89
CA PHE A 537 25.30 -6.62 2.32
C PHE A 537 26.48 -5.85 2.88
N VAL A 538 26.21 -4.81 3.65
CA VAL A 538 27.24 -4.03 4.32
C VAL A 538 26.87 -3.85 5.77
N ASP A 539 27.84 -4.20 6.62
CA ASP A 539 27.72 -4.07 8.07
C ASP A 539 28.08 -2.65 8.50
N LEU A 540 27.19 -2.02 9.24
CA LEU A 540 27.46 -0.82 10.02
C LEU A 540 27.65 -1.21 11.47
N VAL A 541 28.72 -0.67 12.05
CA VAL A 541 29.07 -0.83 13.46
C VAL A 541 28.96 0.52 14.17
N PRO A 542 28.80 0.53 15.51
CA PRO A 542 28.84 1.78 16.26
C PRO A 542 30.17 2.51 16.06
N MET A 543 30.11 3.77 15.61
CA MET A 543 31.27 4.63 15.39
C MET A 543 31.53 5.48 16.64
N LEU A 544 32.25 4.92 17.62
CA LEU A 544 32.59 5.58 18.88
C LEU A 544 33.95 6.32 18.83
N GLY A 545 34.35 6.79 17.65
CA GLY A 545 35.65 7.42 17.41
C GLY A 545 35.64 8.95 17.50
N ASP A 546 36.71 9.57 17.00
CA ASP A 546 36.96 11.02 17.12
C ASP A 546 35.83 11.91 16.59
N LYS A 547 35.16 11.51 15.51
CA LYS A 547 34.03 12.29 14.96
C LYS A 547 32.88 12.42 15.96
N LEU A 548 32.52 11.34 16.66
CA LEU A 548 31.47 11.39 17.68
C LEU A 548 31.93 12.20 18.89
N ARG A 549 33.20 12.03 19.29
CA ARG A 549 33.80 12.84 20.36
C ARG A 549 33.70 14.33 20.07
N GLN A 550 34.07 14.74 18.85
CA GLN A 550 34.00 16.12 18.42
C GLN A 550 32.57 16.65 18.43
N GLN A 551 31.61 15.87 17.93
CA GLN A 551 30.19 16.26 17.94
C GLN A 551 29.64 16.44 19.37
N LEU A 552 30.05 15.61 20.33
CA LEU A 552 29.68 15.79 21.74
C LEU A 552 30.23 17.10 22.30
N ILE A 553 31.49 17.44 21.98
CA ILE A 553 32.13 18.70 22.40
C ILE A 553 31.41 19.91 21.78
N GLU A 554 31.08 19.84 20.50
CA GLU A 554 30.29 20.87 19.79
C GLU A 554 28.88 21.02 20.37
N SER A 555 28.34 19.96 20.97
CA SER A 555 27.08 19.95 21.72
C SER A 555 27.24 20.38 23.19
N HIS A 556 28.34 21.06 23.53
CA HIS A 556 28.65 21.58 24.87
C HIS A 556 28.85 20.53 25.97
N ILE A 557 29.14 19.26 25.60
CA ILE A 557 29.60 18.26 26.56
C ILE A 557 31.10 18.48 26.84
N PRO A 558 31.55 18.53 28.12
CA PRO A 558 32.95 18.68 28.45
C PRO A 558 33.83 17.59 27.84
N GLU A 559 35.02 17.94 27.36
CA GLU A 559 35.92 17.03 26.64
C GLU A 559 36.28 15.76 27.45
N GLU A 560 36.53 15.92 28.75
CA GLU A 560 36.81 14.79 29.66
C GLU A 560 35.60 13.86 29.77
N MET A 561 34.40 14.43 29.90
CA MET A 561 33.15 13.67 29.99
C MET A 561 32.85 12.94 28.67
N ALA A 562 33.07 13.59 27.53
CA ALA A 562 32.90 12.95 26.22
C ALA A 562 33.86 11.76 26.06
N ALA A 563 35.13 11.90 26.47
CA ALA A 563 36.10 10.80 26.43
C ALA A 563 35.72 9.64 27.37
N ASP A 564 35.24 9.95 28.57
CA ASP A 564 34.77 8.97 29.55
C ASP A 564 33.55 8.18 29.03
N ILE A 565 32.54 8.87 28.50
CA ILE A 565 31.35 8.24 27.88
C ILE A 565 31.76 7.25 26.79
N LEU A 566 32.60 7.67 25.84
CA LEU A 566 33.03 6.80 24.74
C LEU A 566 33.80 5.58 25.23
N THR A 567 34.66 5.75 26.24
CA THR A 567 35.42 4.65 26.86
C THR A 567 34.48 3.64 27.52
N ARG A 568 33.49 4.12 28.29
CA ARG A 568 32.50 3.25 28.96
C ARG A 568 31.65 2.48 27.96
N VAL A 569 31.13 3.17 26.94
CA VAL A 569 30.29 2.53 25.92
C VAL A 569 31.10 1.54 25.08
N ALA A 570 32.38 1.83 24.79
CA ALA A 570 33.27 0.89 24.11
C ALA A 570 33.52 -0.38 24.95
N ALA A 571 33.77 -0.23 26.25
CA ALA A 571 33.93 -1.36 27.18
C ALA A 571 32.64 -2.18 27.33
N LEU A 572 31.49 -1.51 27.40
CA LEU A 572 30.18 -2.17 27.39
C LEU A 572 29.96 -2.95 26.08
N ASN A 573 30.28 -2.35 24.94
CA ASN A 573 30.17 -3.01 23.64
C ASN A 573 31.10 -4.23 23.52
N LEU A 574 32.29 -4.19 24.12
CA LEU A 574 33.15 -5.38 24.19
C LEU A 574 32.49 -6.50 25.00
N THR A 575 31.91 -6.15 26.16
CA THR A 575 31.17 -7.09 27.01
C THR A 575 29.99 -7.72 26.28
N ILE A 576 29.20 -6.92 25.55
CA ILE A 576 28.07 -7.40 24.73
C ILE A 576 28.54 -8.31 23.59
N LYS A 577 29.63 -7.93 22.91
CA LYS A 577 30.19 -8.70 21.78
C LYS A 577 30.68 -10.08 22.20
N GLU A 578 31.27 -10.18 23.38
CA GLU A 578 31.84 -11.43 23.93
C GLU A 578 30.78 -12.30 24.62
N ASP A 579 29.59 -11.77 24.91
CA ASP A 579 28.51 -12.55 25.49
C ASP A 579 27.98 -13.60 24.49
N LYS A 580 27.91 -14.85 24.95
CA LYS A 580 27.50 -16.02 24.15
C LYS A 580 26.10 -15.89 23.57
N ASN A 581 25.23 -15.10 24.22
CA ASN A 581 23.83 -14.97 23.86
C ASN A 581 23.50 -13.68 23.11
N LEU A 582 24.45 -12.76 22.86
CA LEU A 582 24.19 -11.48 22.20
C LEU A 582 24.99 -11.34 20.90
N GLY A 583 26.31 -11.14 21.00
CA GLY A 583 27.21 -10.95 19.87
C GLY A 583 27.14 -9.54 19.24
N ALA A 584 27.79 -9.39 18.09
CA ALA A 584 28.00 -8.08 17.45
C ALA A 584 26.72 -7.38 16.94
N GLY A 585 25.60 -8.09 16.84
CA GLY A 585 24.32 -7.51 16.40
C GLY A 585 23.64 -6.64 17.46
N PHE A 586 24.06 -6.75 18.72
CA PHE A 586 23.46 -6.11 19.89
C PHE A 586 24.29 -4.95 20.44
N LEU A 587 25.35 -4.53 19.72
CA LEU A 587 26.18 -3.42 20.19
C LEU A 587 25.36 -2.14 20.30
N ILE A 588 25.61 -1.36 21.34
CA ILE A 588 24.99 -0.06 21.56
C ILE A 588 25.45 0.90 20.46
N GLY A 589 24.48 1.38 19.68
CA GLY A 589 24.68 2.36 18.63
C GLY A 589 25.02 3.75 19.16
N HIS A 590 25.57 4.60 18.29
CA HIS A 590 25.98 5.96 18.65
C HIS A 590 24.83 6.98 18.59
N SER A 591 23.65 6.62 18.06
CA SER A 591 22.52 7.54 17.91
C SER A 591 22.00 8.07 19.24
N TYR A 592 22.10 7.30 20.32
CA TYR A 592 21.71 7.73 21.67
C TYR A 592 22.47 8.99 22.11
N PHE A 593 23.70 9.17 21.61
CA PHE A 593 24.59 10.28 21.98
C PHE A 593 24.57 11.43 20.96
N CYS A 594 23.74 11.31 19.91
CA CYS A 594 23.64 12.33 18.86
C CYS A 594 22.57 13.39 19.16
N THR A 595 21.76 13.21 20.21
CA THR A 595 20.77 14.18 20.65
C THR A 595 21.48 15.38 21.28
N PRO A 596 21.27 16.62 20.79
CA PRO A 596 21.91 17.80 21.35
C PRO A 596 21.59 17.98 22.84
N LEU A 597 22.54 18.52 23.60
CA LEU A 597 22.28 19.01 24.94
C LEU A 597 21.23 20.14 24.85
N GLY A 598 20.13 20.01 25.61
CA GLY A 598 19.15 21.07 25.76
C GLY A 598 19.60 22.14 26.76
N ASP A 599 18.65 22.66 27.54
CA ASP A 599 18.94 23.61 28.63
C ASP A 599 19.42 22.93 29.93
N GLU A 600 19.63 21.61 29.89
CA GLU A 600 20.03 20.79 31.04
C GLU A 600 21.55 20.73 31.23
N LYS A 601 21.99 20.27 32.41
CA LYS A 601 23.42 20.08 32.66
C LYS A 601 23.92 18.82 31.95
N PRO A 602 25.18 18.78 31.48
CA PRO A 602 25.75 17.59 30.83
C PRO A 602 25.63 16.30 31.65
N ALA A 603 25.79 16.39 32.98
CA ALA A 603 25.65 15.25 33.90
C ALA A 603 24.21 14.71 33.94
N ASP A 604 23.22 15.61 33.98
CA ASP A 604 21.80 15.24 34.01
C ASP A 604 21.37 14.62 32.66
N TRP A 605 21.88 15.17 31.55
CA TRP A 605 21.70 14.61 30.20
C TRP A 605 22.24 13.19 30.07
N TRP A 606 23.45 12.94 30.56
CA TRP A 606 24.04 11.60 30.55
C TRP A 606 23.26 10.64 31.44
N ASP A 607 22.90 11.07 32.65
CA ASP A 607 22.11 10.26 33.58
C ASP A 607 20.75 9.88 32.97
N ALA A 608 20.11 10.81 32.25
CA ALA A 608 18.87 10.56 31.53
C ALA A 608 19.05 9.51 30.42
N ILE A 609 20.09 9.62 29.58
CA ILE A 609 20.38 8.62 28.54
C ILE A 609 20.60 7.24 29.16
N VAL A 610 21.40 7.15 30.23
CA VAL A 610 21.65 5.85 30.86
C VAL A 610 20.39 5.31 31.50
N SER A 611 19.65 6.12 32.25
CA SER A 611 18.49 5.66 33.02
C SER A 611 17.28 5.32 32.15
N HIS A 612 17.04 6.07 31.07
CA HIS A 612 15.83 5.97 30.26
C HIS A 612 16.03 5.15 28.98
N ASP A 613 17.24 5.15 28.40
CA ASP A 613 17.48 4.44 27.14
C ASP A 613 18.33 3.18 27.34
N LEU A 614 19.52 3.32 27.93
CA LEU A 614 20.47 2.21 28.02
C LEU A 614 20.08 1.19 29.08
N ALA A 615 19.65 1.61 30.27
CA ALA A 615 19.33 0.70 31.36
C ALA A 615 18.15 -0.24 31.03
N PRO A 616 17.02 0.23 30.47
CA PRO A 616 15.96 -0.66 30.00
C PRO A 616 16.46 -1.65 28.94
N LEU A 617 17.21 -1.16 27.95
CA LEU A 617 17.77 -2.00 26.89
C LEU A 617 18.70 -3.11 27.42
N LEU A 618 19.60 -2.77 28.36
CA LEU A 618 20.51 -3.74 28.96
C LEU A 618 19.77 -4.78 29.82
N ARG A 619 18.66 -4.40 30.47
CA ARG A 619 17.79 -5.35 31.17
C ARG A 619 17.09 -6.28 30.19
N GLU A 620 16.73 -5.84 28.99
CA GLU A 620 16.21 -6.72 27.94
C GLU A 620 17.30 -7.66 27.40
N TYR A 621 18.51 -7.16 27.18
CA TYR A 621 19.64 -7.97 26.68
C TYR A 621 20.00 -9.09 27.64
N TRP A 622 20.03 -8.80 28.93
CA TRP A 622 20.27 -9.79 29.99
C TRP A 622 19.02 -10.03 30.83
N PHE A 623 17.89 -10.27 30.17
CA PHE A 623 16.60 -10.56 30.83
C PHE A 623 16.71 -11.70 31.87
N ASP A 624 17.45 -12.76 31.53
CA ASP A 624 17.68 -13.91 32.41
C ASP A 624 18.77 -13.67 33.48
N SER A 625 19.42 -12.50 33.48
CA SER A 625 20.55 -12.19 34.38
C SER A 625 20.55 -10.74 34.83
N GLU A 626 19.64 -10.43 35.75
CA GLU A 626 19.51 -9.10 36.36
C GLU A 626 20.82 -8.60 36.98
N THR A 627 21.61 -9.48 37.61
CA THR A 627 22.93 -9.13 38.17
C THR A 627 23.90 -8.64 37.10
N LYS A 628 23.92 -9.26 35.92
CA LYS A 628 24.75 -8.80 34.79
C LYS A 628 24.27 -7.45 34.28
N ALA A 629 22.97 -7.30 34.08
CA ALA A 629 22.37 -6.03 33.64
C ALA A 629 22.72 -4.89 34.61
N ASN A 630 22.48 -5.08 35.91
CA ASN A 630 22.77 -4.07 36.93
C ASN A 630 24.27 -3.75 37.02
N LYS A 631 25.16 -4.74 36.85
CA LYS A 631 26.61 -4.50 36.81
C LYS A 631 27.00 -3.67 35.58
N ALA A 632 26.43 -3.96 34.41
CA ALA A 632 26.68 -3.20 33.18
C ALA A 632 26.15 -1.77 33.28
N ILE A 633 24.96 -1.58 33.86
CA ILE A 633 24.37 -0.24 34.12
C ILE A 633 25.24 0.53 35.12
N ALA A 634 25.65 -0.09 36.22
CA ALA A 634 26.50 0.55 37.21
C ALA A 634 27.86 0.99 36.62
N ALA A 635 28.42 0.23 35.68
CA ALA A 635 29.65 0.61 34.97
C ALA A 635 29.51 1.88 34.11
N LEU A 636 28.28 2.28 33.75
CA LEU A 636 28.01 3.54 33.05
C LEU A 636 27.96 4.76 33.98
N HIS A 637 27.74 4.57 35.30
CA HIS A 637 27.67 5.65 36.31
C HIS A 637 28.84 5.68 37.31
N GLY A 638 29.57 4.58 37.50
CA GLY A 638 30.62 4.46 38.53
C GLY A 638 31.93 5.19 38.17
N PRO A 639 32.85 5.43 39.12
CA PRO A 639 34.17 5.98 38.81
C PRO A 639 34.91 5.08 37.81
N ALA A 640 35.62 5.69 36.86
CA ALA A 640 36.35 5.01 35.78
C ALA A 640 37.44 4.07 36.31
#